data_AF-A0A524PR02-F1
#
_entry.id   AF-A0A524PR02-F1
#
_cell.length_a   1.000
_cell.length_b   1.000
_cell.length_c   1.000
_cell.angle_alpha   90.00
_cell.angle_beta   90.00
_cell.angle_gamma   90.00
#
_symmetry.space_group_name_H-M   'P 1'
#
loop_
_entity.id
_entity.type
_entity.pdbx_description
1 polymer ?
#
loop_
_entity_poly.entity_id
_entity_poly.type
_entity_poly.pdbx_seq_one_letter_code
_entity_poly.pdbx_strand_id
1 'polypeptide(L)'
;MTRPVFYLTLFLFFLSISVTSGQTKSELREKFYEAEAFVLYEEWQEALPGYRELLQLFPDNYNYKYRIGMCYLNMPGQKELALGYLQDAVQNINPSYKEGKFRETLAPYDAIYYLANAYLITNQLDKAVETFRSFYNGMDRAIYDTTIVKLQIEACINAKQMMNIPLYMKEENLGENINDNFSAFNPVLSADESVMVFSKKLQYYTAPYFTRKINGEWTPPQPLIEQLLIDEGLSTGLSADGTELYIYKSDSYDGNIYVSNYAEGRWSPAVKLNENINTNYWESHASVSADGKTLYFTSNRKGGYGGLDIYISKKDSSGSWGTAVNLGPEINTPYNEDTPFLDITNKTLFFSSRGHFSMGGHDIFYSSLMENGKWSTPVNMGSPVNTTDDDLFYSPVGEGFIAYQSKYEKDGYGEQDIYRLEVFSDRHPRIFNVRGVVTLSDLLNDFKDNVRVSALGKLDMDTIVVLYSDPATGEYEFEVPHGEYNILYESPGSEKKVTELVLALTHPGDNVVLPRMVLAKNDFIAELKLVKPATDRKYSAGDTLMIELAIEPSSILKVEHRVNGNLVGTDEFIIYDDHFTYEAVLRSGENRFTFTSRDRFNNTEMRELSINVSNKPVAHVVEKHVDTNYIVPVEVQKEPVTDKITRDKDLSIDSMRQAISQATGNDPAMLDAIVKTSEKSIRNAGEWLGTLYSVAIEDGTDKEIMLRLIAAMTADENMTAQDYLKALEVYNDGKLRDFIANADADQAGLSTPEDVINWLVNNSSKGGYTTQELFVALARMISVEKKSAADILDYFNNVEKRYLWILWVLLGATLIT
;
A
#
# COMPACT_ATOMS: atom_id res chain seq x y z
N MET A 1 -32.23 -36.83 -83.90
CA MET A 1 -31.07 -37.38 -83.15
C MET A 1 -30.07 -36.25 -82.95
N THR A 2 -29.52 -35.97 -81.76
CA THR A 2 -29.63 -36.68 -80.46
C THR A 2 -29.62 -35.69 -79.28
N ARG A 3 -30.80 -35.36 -78.74
CA ARG A 3 -30.97 -34.81 -77.38
C ARG A 3 -30.11 -35.52 -76.30
N PRO A 4 -29.91 -36.87 -76.29
CA PRO A 4 -29.10 -37.51 -75.24
C PRO A 4 -27.64 -37.06 -75.12
N VAL A 5 -27.00 -36.52 -76.17
CA VAL A 5 -25.60 -36.05 -76.04
C VAL A 5 -25.51 -34.80 -75.14
N PHE A 6 -26.49 -33.89 -75.25
CA PHE A 6 -26.55 -32.69 -74.41
C PHE A 6 -26.89 -33.02 -72.95
N TYR A 7 -27.75 -34.02 -72.72
CA TYR A 7 -28.01 -34.50 -71.36
C TYR A 7 -26.81 -35.23 -70.75
N LEU A 8 -26.01 -35.95 -71.54
CA LEU A 8 -24.83 -36.65 -71.03
C LEU A 8 -23.72 -35.68 -70.60
N THR A 9 -23.46 -34.61 -71.38
CA THR A 9 -22.51 -33.57 -70.97
C THR A 9 -23.03 -32.75 -69.79
N LEU A 10 -24.33 -32.43 -69.74
CA LEU A 10 -24.93 -31.79 -68.56
C LEU A 10 -24.78 -32.69 -67.31
N PHE A 11 -25.06 -33.98 -67.43
CA PHE A 11 -24.98 -34.95 -66.33
C PHE A 11 -23.54 -35.14 -65.85
N LEU A 12 -22.56 -35.19 -66.75
CA LEU A 12 -21.13 -35.22 -66.40
C LEU A 12 -20.66 -33.92 -65.73
N PHE A 13 -21.17 -32.76 -66.16
CA PHE A 13 -20.87 -31.46 -65.54
C PHE A 13 -21.50 -31.35 -64.14
N PHE A 14 -22.73 -31.85 -63.95
CA PHE A 14 -23.36 -31.98 -62.63
C PHE A 14 -22.64 -33.00 -61.73
N LEU A 15 -22.11 -34.09 -62.30
CA LEU A 15 -21.29 -35.06 -61.55
C LEU A 15 -19.97 -34.43 -61.09
N SER A 16 -19.26 -33.71 -61.96
CA SER A 16 -18.00 -33.07 -61.57
C SER A 16 -18.20 -31.95 -60.55
N ILE A 17 -19.27 -31.14 -60.66
CA ILE A 17 -19.65 -30.16 -59.63
C ILE A 17 -20.00 -30.84 -58.31
N SER A 18 -20.70 -31.98 -58.35
CA SER A 18 -21.10 -32.74 -57.15
C SER A 18 -19.90 -33.42 -56.46
N VAL A 19 -18.88 -33.84 -57.23
CA VAL A 19 -17.63 -34.41 -56.70
C VAL A 19 -16.76 -33.32 -56.07
N THR A 20 -16.56 -32.18 -56.73
CA THR A 20 -15.76 -31.08 -56.15
C THR A 20 -16.42 -30.48 -54.92
N SER A 21 -17.73 -30.19 -54.96
CA SER A 21 -18.46 -29.68 -53.78
C SER A 21 -18.59 -30.72 -52.66
N GLY A 22 -18.60 -32.02 -52.99
CA GLY A 22 -18.51 -33.10 -52.01
C GLY A 22 -17.15 -33.17 -51.31
N GLN A 23 -16.07 -32.97 -52.06
CA GLN A 23 -14.70 -32.95 -51.54
C GLN A 23 -14.48 -31.74 -50.61
N THR A 24 -14.81 -30.53 -51.06
CA THR A 24 -14.71 -29.31 -50.23
C THR A 24 -15.56 -29.39 -48.95
N LYS A 25 -16.74 -30.04 -49.00
CA LYS A 25 -17.58 -30.25 -47.82
C LYS A 25 -17.00 -31.27 -46.82
N SER A 26 -16.14 -32.18 -47.28
CA SER A 26 -15.39 -33.08 -46.40
C SER A 26 -14.27 -32.33 -45.70
N GLU A 27 -13.48 -31.57 -46.45
CA GLU A 27 -12.33 -30.77 -45.95
C GLU A 27 -12.77 -29.76 -44.87
N LEU A 28 -13.87 -29.03 -45.09
CA LEU A 28 -14.43 -28.10 -44.09
C LEU A 28 -14.95 -28.80 -42.82
N ARG A 29 -15.43 -30.04 -42.95
CA ARG A 29 -15.92 -30.82 -41.82
C ARG A 29 -14.77 -31.41 -41.00
N GLU A 30 -13.69 -31.80 -41.65
CA GLU A 30 -12.46 -32.28 -41.02
C GLU A 30 -11.82 -31.16 -40.19
N LYS A 31 -11.63 -29.98 -40.79
CA LYS A 31 -11.14 -28.75 -40.13
C LYS A 31 -11.94 -28.36 -38.88
N PHE A 32 -13.27 -28.52 -38.91
CA PHE A 32 -14.09 -28.28 -37.72
C PHE A 32 -13.81 -29.28 -36.60
N TYR A 33 -13.67 -30.57 -36.89
CA TYR A 33 -13.39 -31.57 -35.86
C TYR A 33 -11.96 -31.51 -35.34
N GLU A 34 -11.01 -31.07 -36.16
CA GLU A 34 -9.66 -30.73 -35.74
C GLU A 34 -9.68 -29.59 -34.72
N ALA A 35 -10.38 -28.48 -35.01
CA ALA A 35 -10.54 -27.38 -34.05
C ALA A 35 -11.30 -27.77 -32.77
N GLU A 36 -12.34 -28.61 -32.86
CA GLU A 36 -13.03 -29.13 -31.66
C GLU A 36 -12.17 -30.12 -30.86
N ALA A 37 -11.22 -30.83 -31.50
CA ALA A 37 -10.27 -31.69 -30.81
C ALA A 37 -9.24 -30.87 -30.04
N PHE A 38 -8.73 -29.78 -30.62
CA PHE A 38 -7.87 -28.82 -29.91
C PHE A 38 -8.60 -28.18 -28.70
N VAL A 39 -9.87 -27.77 -28.86
CA VAL A 39 -10.69 -27.30 -27.72
C VAL A 39 -10.84 -28.37 -26.62
N LEU A 40 -10.96 -29.65 -26.97
CA LEU A 40 -11.08 -30.75 -25.99
C LEU A 40 -9.80 -30.96 -25.17
N TYR A 41 -8.64 -30.57 -25.69
CA TYR A 41 -7.34 -30.61 -24.99
C TYR A 41 -6.90 -29.23 -24.47
N GLU A 42 -7.79 -28.22 -24.51
CA GLU A 42 -7.50 -26.84 -24.09
C GLU A 42 -6.35 -26.17 -24.90
N GLU A 43 -6.09 -26.67 -26.11
CA GLU A 43 -5.14 -26.12 -27.10
C GLU A 43 -5.80 -24.95 -27.87
N TRP A 44 -6.13 -23.87 -27.14
CA TRP A 44 -6.92 -22.74 -27.66
C TRP A 44 -6.26 -22.00 -28.83
N GLN A 45 -4.92 -21.92 -28.81
CA GLN A 45 -4.11 -21.23 -29.82
C GLN A 45 -4.11 -22.00 -31.15
N GLU A 46 -4.17 -23.32 -31.10
CA GLU A 46 -4.24 -24.27 -32.21
C GLU A 46 -5.67 -24.36 -32.77
N ALA A 47 -6.69 -24.29 -31.90
CA ALA A 47 -8.10 -24.28 -32.29
C ALA A 47 -8.52 -23.02 -33.06
N LEU A 48 -8.04 -21.84 -32.63
CA LEU A 48 -8.49 -20.53 -33.12
C LEU A 48 -8.39 -20.34 -34.65
N PRO A 49 -7.27 -20.70 -35.34
CA PRO A 49 -7.16 -20.56 -36.80
C PRO A 49 -8.25 -21.34 -37.56
N GLY A 50 -8.57 -22.55 -37.12
CA GLY A 50 -9.58 -23.40 -37.76
C GLY A 50 -10.97 -22.76 -37.75
N TYR A 51 -11.42 -22.26 -36.59
CA TYR A 51 -12.69 -21.55 -36.49
C TYR A 51 -12.69 -20.22 -37.25
N ARG A 52 -11.58 -19.47 -37.26
CA ARG A 52 -11.48 -18.19 -38.00
C ARG A 52 -11.62 -18.38 -39.51
N GLU A 53 -11.03 -19.43 -40.08
CA GLU A 53 -11.20 -19.75 -41.51
C GLU A 53 -12.63 -20.20 -41.81
N LEU A 54 -13.22 -21.04 -40.96
CA LEU A 54 -14.62 -21.45 -41.08
C LEU A 54 -15.59 -20.26 -41.00
N LEU A 55 -15.33 -19.28 -40.13
CA LEU A 55 -16.13 -18.06 -40.03
C LEU A 55 -15.99 -17.16 -41.27
N GLN A 56 -14.82 -17.08 -41.91
CA GLN A 56 -14.66 -16.34 -43.17
C GLN A 56 -15.53 -16.90 -44.30
N LEU A 57 -15.72 -18.22 -44.31
CA LEU A 57 -16.58 -18.92 -45.29
C LEU A 57 -18.07 -18.89 -44.91
N PHE A 58 -18.37 -18.79 -43.60
CA PHE A 58 -19.73 -18.76 -43.06
C PHE A 58 -19.92 -17.61 -42.04
N PRO A 59 -19.94 -16.33 -42.46
CA PRO A 59 -19.95 -15.19 -41.54
C PRO A 59 -21.16 -15.12 -40.59
N ASP A 60 -22.29 -15.72 -40.99
CA ASP A 60 -23.52 -15.80 -40.21
C ASP A 60 -23.58 -17.03 -39.27
N ASN A 61 -22.47 -17.76 -39.09
CA ASN A 61 -22.40 -18.88 -38.15
C ASN A 61 -22.04 -18.40 -36.73
N TYR A 62 -23.07 -18.25 -35.89
CA TYR A 62 -22.97 -17.81 -34.50
C TYR A 62 -22.25 -18.83 -33.59
N ASN A 63 -22.28 -20.12 -33.91
CA ASN A 63 -21.50 -21.14 -33.19
C ASN A 63 -19.99 -20.96 -33.39
N TYR A 64 -19.53 -20.59 -34.59
CA TYR A 64 -18.10 -20.30 -34.81
C TYR A 64 -17.66 -19.01 -34.12
N LYS A 65 -18.53 -17.98 -34.07
CA LYS A 65 -18.26 -16.78 -33.27
C LYS A 65 -18.15 -17.10 -31.78
N TYR A 66 -19.05 -17.93 -31.25
CA TYR A 66 -18.97 -18.46 -29.89
C TYR A 66 -17.64 -19.17 -29.61
N ARG A 67 -17.25 -20.15 -30.44
CA ARG A 67 -15.99 -20.89 -30.27
C ARG A 67 -14.74 -19.99 -30.37
N ILE A 68 -14.73 -19.01 -31.28
CA ILE A 68 -13.64 -18.01 -31.36
C ILE A 68 -13.58 -17.16 -30.09
N GLY A 69 -14.74 -16.74 -29.57
CA GLY A 69 -14.85 -16.03 -28.29
C GLY A 69 -14.29 -16.83 -27.12
N MET A 70 -14.64 -18.13 -27.03
CA MET A 70 -14.04 -19.04 -26.03
C MET A 70 -12.52 -19.14 -26.16
N CYS A 71 -11.99 -19.29 -27.38
CA CYS A 71 -10.55 -19.40 -27.60
C CYS A 71 -9.84 -18.14 -27.06
N TYR A 72 -10.31 -16.95 -27.43
CA TYR A 72 -9.71 -15.70 -26.94
C TYR A 72 -9.80 -15.56 -25.41
N LEU A 73 -10.94 -15.91 -24.78
CA LEU A 73 -11.07 -15.85 -23.31
C LEU A 73 -10.06 -16.72 -22.54
N ASN A 74 -9.50 -17.76 -23.18
CA ASN A 74 -8.51 -18.65 -22.58
C ASN A 74 -7.09 -18.42 -23.10
N MET A 75 -6.86 -17.33 -23.85
CA MET A 75 -5.54 -16.94 -24.36
C MET A 75 -5.04 -15.68 -23.63
N PRO A 76 -4.03 -15.79 -22.75
CA PRO A 76 -3.41 -14.65 -22.08
C PRO A 76 -3.05 -13.52 -23.05
N GLY A 77 -3.31 -12.29 -22.63
CA GLY A 77 -3.13 -11.07 -23.44
C GLY A 77 -4.04 -10.90 -24.65
N GLN A 78 -4.92 -11.87 -24.96
CA GLN A 78 -5.86 -11.78 -26.09
C GLN A 78 -7.34 -11.84 -25.65
N LYS A 79 -7.61 -11.98 -24.35
CA LYS A 79 -8.96 -12.12 -23.76
C LYS A 79 -9.94 -11.01 -24.18
N GLU A 80 -9.48 -9.75 -24.28
CA GLU A 80 -10.31 -8.62 -24.73
C GLU A 80 -10.95 -8.83 -26.12
N LEU A 81 -10.26 -9.55 -27.02
CA LEU A 81 -10.73 -9.80 -28.39
C LEU A 81 -12.00 -10.67 -28.42
N ALA A 82 -12.30 -11.41 -27.35
CA ALA A 82 -13.47 -12.26 -27.25
C ALA A 82 -14.79 -11.47 -27.29
N LEU A 83 -14.81 -10.24 -26.75
CA LEU A 83 -16.03 -9.49 -26.48
C LEU A 83 -16.92 -9.33 -27.73
N GLY A 84 -16.35 -8.87 -28.85
CA GLY A 84 -17.11 -8.64 -30.08
C GLY A 84 -17.69 -9.94 -30.68
N TYR A 85 -16.94 -11.04 -30.61
CA TYR A 85 -17.40 -12.35 -31.10
C TYR A 85 -18.55 -12.91 -30.24
N LEU A 86 -18.49 -12.71 -28.91
CA LEU A 86 -19.52 -13.18 -27.98
C LEU A 86 -20.78 -12.30 -28.03
N GLN A 87 -20.62 -10.98 -28.19
CA GLN A 87 -21.74 -10.05 -28.46
C GLN A 87 -22.50 -10.41 -29.73
N ASP A 88 -21.79 -10.84 -30.77
CA ASP A 88 -22.42 -11.38 -31.97
C ASP A 88 -23.09 -12.74 -31.69
N ALA A 89 -22.39 -13.68 -31.05
CA ALA A 89 -22.86 -15.05 -30.82
C ALA A 89 -24.23 -15.10 -30.11
N VAL A 90 -24.43 -14.30 -29.06
CA VAL A 90 -25.68 -14.29 -28.28
C VAL A 90 -26.90 -13.76 -29.04
N GLN A 91 -26.72 -13.13 -30.20
CA GLN A 91 -27.84 -12.63 -31.01
C GLN A 91 -28.75 -13.77 -31.50
N ASN A 92 -28.21 -14.98 -31.69
CA ASN A 92 -28.96 -16.15 -32.16
C ASN A 92 -28.51 -17.44 -31.45
N ILE A 93 -29.23 -17.78 -30.38
CA ILE A 93 -28.98 -18.95 -29.52
C ILE A 93 -29.92 -20.11 -29.88
N ASN A 94 -29.42 -21.35 -29.78
CA ASN A 94 -30.22 -22.58 -29.84
C ASN A 94 -30.35 -23.21 -28.43
N PRO A 95 -31.53 -23.13 -27.77
CA PRO A 95 -31.75 -23.80 -26.48
C PRO A 95 -31.71 -25.34 -26.54
N SER A 96 -31.66 -25.93 -27.74
CA SER A 96 -31.50 -27.37 -27.98
C SER A 96 -30.17 -27.66 -28.69
N TYR A 97 -29.15 -26.84 -28.43
CA TYR A 97 -27.79 -26.98 -28.93
C TYR A 97 -27.22 -28.39 -28.72
N LYS A 98 -26.38 -28.84 -29.66
CA LYS A 98 -25.67 -30.12 -29.55
C LYS A 98 -24.20 -29.93 -29.89
N GLU A 99 -23.36 -30.14 -28.89
CA GLU A 99 -21.91 -29.98 -29.00
C GLU A 99 -21.27 -30.93 -30.03
N GLY A 100 -20.14 -30.51 -30.62
CA GLY A 100 -19.40 -31.27 -31.62
C GLY A 100 -20.19 -31.54 -32.91
N LYS A 101 -21.08 -30.62 -33.32
CA LYS A 101 -21.88 -30.76 -34.54
C LYS A 101 -21.51 -29.69 -35.57
N PHE A 102 -20.77 -30.09 -36.60
CA PHE A 102 -20.43 -29.26 -37.77
C PHE A 102 -21.63 -28.58 -38.49
N ARG A 103 -22.85 -29.07 -38.29
CA ARG A 103 -24.08 -28.47 -38.85
C ARG A 103 -24.77 -27.47 -37.93
N GLU A 104 -24.26 -27.27 -36.73
CA GLU A 104 -24.75 -26.25 -35.82
C GLU A 104 -24.26 -24.88 -36.27
N THR A 105 -25.19 -23.93 -36.31
CA THR A 105 -24.97 -22.56 -36.80
C THR A 105 -25.35 -21.50 -35.78
N LEU A 106 -26.03 -21.91 -34.70
CA LEU A 106 -26.52 -21.06 -33.63
C LEU A 106 -25.66 -21.28 -32.37
N ALA A 107 -25.48 -20.25 -31.56
CA ALA A 107 -24.68 -20.36 -30.34
C ALA A 107 -25.41 -21.21 -29.26
N PRO A 108 -24.67 -21.86 -28.33
CA PRO A 108 -25.27 -22.45 -27.14
C PRO A 108 -25.75 -21.38 -26.16
N TYR A 109 -26.54 -21.78 -25.17
CA TYR A 109 -26.99 -20.89 -24.09
C TYR A 109 -25.81 -20.35 -23.25
N ASP A 110 -24.75 -21.16 -23.11
CA ASP A 110 -23.46 -20.86 -22.51
C ASP A 110 -22.82 -19.57 -23.04
N ALA A 111 -23.09 -19.19 -24.30
CA ALA A 111 -22.54 -17.97 -24.89
C ALA A 111 -22.90 -16.70 -24.10
N ILE A 112 -24.00 -16.70 -23.35
CA ILE A 112 -24.38 -15.59 -22.45
C ILE A 112 -23.43 -15.54 -21.23
N TYR A 113 -23.09 -16.68 -20.65
CA TYR A 113 -22.12 -16.77 -19.53
C TYR A 113 -20.73 -16.31 -19.97
N TYR A 114 -20.24 -16.79 -21.12
CA TYR A 114 -18.95 -16.33 -21.65
C TYR A 114 -18.97 -14.85 -22.06
N LEU A 115 -20.08 -14.31 -22.57
CA LEU A 115 -20.22 -12.87 -22.79
C LEU A 115 -20.15 -12.07 -21.48
N ALA A 116 -20.71 -12.58 -20.38
CA ALA A 116 -20.60 -11.93 -19.07
C ALA A 116 -19.15 -11.93 -18.57
N ASN A 117 -18.39 -13.03 -18.72
CA ASN A 117 -16.94 -13.06 -18.46
C ASN A 117 -16.17 -12.05 -19.33
N ALA A 118 -16.51 -11.92 -20.63
CA ALA A 118 -15.88 -10.94 -21.51
C ALA A 118 -16.19 -9.49 -21.09
N TYR A 119 -17.38 -9.22 -20.52
CA TYR A 119 -17.67 -7.92 -19.89
C TYR A 119 -16.90 -7.71 -18.58
N LEU A 120 -16.73 -8.74 -17.76
CA LEU A 120 -15.94 -8.69 -16.53
C LEU A 120 -14.48 -8.33 -16.84
N ILE A 121 -13.81 -9.11 -17.68
CA ILE A 121 -12.40 -8.91 -18.09
C ILE A 121 -12.18 -7.54 -18.78
N THR A 122 -13.17 -7.02 -19.49
CA THR A 122 -13.10 -5.67 -20.10
C THR A 122 -13.59 -4.55 -19.17
N ASN A 123 -13.66 -4.81 -17.86
CA ASN A 123 -14.08 -3.86 -16.81
C ASN A 123 -15.46 -3.21 -17.01
N GLN A 124 -16.33 -3.84 -17.79
CA GLN A 124 -17.72 -3.41 -18.02
C GLN A 124 -18.66 -4.04 -16.98
N LEU A 125 -18.34 -3.83 -15.70
CA LEU A 125 -18.88 -4.57 -14.55
C LEU A 125 -20.41 -4.55 -14.44
N ASP A 126 -21.07 -3.42 -14.73
CA ASP A 126 -22.53 -3.36 -14.74
C ASP A 126 -23.15 -4.28 -15.81
N LYS A 127 -22.57 -4.32 -17.02
CA LYS A 127 -23.01 -5.22 -18.08
C LYS A 127 -22.71 -6.68 -17.74
N ALA A 128 -21.60 -6.96 -17.05
CA ALA A 128 -21.28 -8.30 -16.57
C ALA A 128 -22.36 -8.78 -15.59
N VAL A 129 -22.69 -7.99 -14.56
CA VAL A 129 -23.77 -8.28 -13.59
C VAL A 129 -25.12 -8.49 -14.29
N GLU A 130 -25.52 -7.60 -15.20
CA GLU A 130 -26.76 -7.73 -15.97
C GLU A 130 -26.78 -9.02 -16.82
N THR A 131 -25.67 -9.35 -17.47
CA THR A 131 -25.56 -10.51 -18.36
C THR A 131 -25.52 -11.82 -17.57
N PHE A 132 -24.79 -11.90 -16.45
CA PHE A 132 -24.82 -13.04 -15.54
C PHE A 132 -26.21 -13.25 -14.93
N ARG A 133 -26.92 -12.18 -14.54
CA ARG A 133 -28.31 -12.27 -14.06
C ARG A 133 -29.26 -12.75 -15.16
N SER A 134 -29.05 -12.35 -16.40
CA SER A 134 -29.80 -12.84 -17.56
C SER A 134 -29.60 -14.36 -17.76
N PHE A 135 -28.35 -14.83 -17.71
CA PHE A 135 -28.02 -16.26 -17.75
C PHE A 135 -28.65 -17.02 -16.57
N TYR A 136 -28.44 -16.55 -15.34
CA TYR A 136 -28.98 -17.16 -14.11
C TYR A 136 -30.50 -17.36 -14.14
N ASN A 137 -31.23 -16.41 -14.72
CA ASN A 137 -32.68 -16.44 -14.79
C ASN A 137 -33.23 -17.42 -15.84
N GLY A 138 -32.48 -17.72 -16.91
CA GLY A 138 -32.92 -18.60 -18.00
C GLY A 138 -32.20 -19.95 -18.10
N MET A 139 -31.15 -20.18 -17.31
CA MET A 139 -30.36 -21.42 -17.34
C MET A 139 -31.14 -22.64 -16.83
N ASP A 140 -30.84 -23.81 -17.39
CA ASP A 140 -31.32 -25.09 -16.87
C ASP A 140 -30.50 -25.51 -15.63
N ARG A 141 -31.14 -25.49 -14.46
CA ARG A 141 -30.50 -25.85 -13.18
C ARG A 141 -30.18 -27.35 -13.04
N ALA A 142 -30.58 -28.18 -14.00
CA ALA A 142 -30.11 -29.57 -14.11
C ALA A 142 -28.78 -29.69 -14.90
N ILE A 143 -28.36 -28.62 -15.58
CA ILE A 143 -27.13 -28.57 -16.39
C ILE A 143 -26.08 -27.67 -15.73
N TYR A 144 -26.48 -26.50 -15.22
CA TYR A 144 -25.57 -25.47 -14.70
C TYR A 144 -25.68 -25.30 -13.19
N ASP A 145 -24.54 -25.15 -12.51
CA ASP A 145 -24.49 -24.85 -11.08
C ASP A 145 -24.85 -23.37 -10.81
N THR A 146 -25.88 -23.16 -10.00
CA THR A 146 -26.29 -21.83 -9.53
C THR A 146 -25.23 -21.09 -8.73
N THR A 147 -24.30 -21.81 -8.09
CA THR A 147 -23.34 -21.28 -7.12
C THR A 147 -22.23 -20.52 -7.85
N ILE A 148 -21.67 -21.09 -8.90
CA ILE A 148 -20.66 -20.46 -9.77
C ILE A 148 -21.17 -19.14 -10.36
N VAL A 149 -22.42 -19.09 -10.85
CA VAL A 149 -22.98 -17.88 -11.45
C VAL A 149 -23.22 -16.78 -10.41
N LYS A 150 -23.60 -17.14 -9.18
CA LYS A 150 -23.73 -16.18 -8.07
C LYS A 150 -22.37 -15.61 -7.66
N LEU A 151 -21.37 -16.48 -7.49
CA LEU A 151 -20.00 -16.09 -7.19
C LEU A 151 -19.47 -15.08 -8.21
N GLN A 152 -19.70 -15.29 -9.51
CA GLN A 152 -19.30 -14.36 -10.56
C GLN A 152 -20.06 -13.01 -10.52
N ILE A 153 -21.34 -13.00 -10.12
CA ILE A 153 -22.09 -11.76 -9.87
C ILE A 153 -21.51 -11.01 -8.66
N GLU A 154 -21.16 -11.72 -7.58
CA GLU A 154 -20.54 -11.16 -6.38
C GLU A 154 -19.15 -10.61 -6.69
N ALA A 155 -18.32 -11.34 -7.44
CA ALA A 155 -17.02 -10.88 -7.93
C ALA A 155 -17.12 -9.56 -8.72
N CYS A 156 -18.09 -9.44 -9.64
CA CYS A 156 -18.34 -8.18 -10.35
C CYS A 156 -18.70 -7.01 -9.41
N ILE A 157 -19.42 -7.27 -8.31
CA ILE A 157 -19.83 -6.26 -7.34
C ILE A 157 -18.63 -5.85 -6.47
N ASN A 158 -17.83 -6.82 -6.02
CA ASN A 158 -16.63 -6.61 -5.23
C ASN A 158 -15.57 -5.84 -6.04
N ALA A 159 -15.40 -6.17 -7.33
CA ALA A 159 -14.54 -5.43 -8.26
C ALA A 159 -14.93 -3.94 -8.34
N LYS A 160 -16.23 -3.62 -8.45
CA LYS A 160 -16.70 -2.21 -8.45
C LYS A 160 -16.32 -1.48 -7.17
N GLN A 161 -16.29 -2.15 -6.02
CA GLN A 161 -15.91 -1.54 -4.75
C GLN A 161 -14.39 -1.36 -4.65
N MET A 162 -13.61 -2.40 -4.95
CA MET A 162 -12.15 -2.36 -4.86
C MET A 162 -11.51 -1.39 -5.87
N MET A 163 -12.01 -1.34 -7.11
CA MET A 163 -11.50 -0.43 -8.14
C MET A 163 -11.82 1.06 -7.86
N ASN A 164 -12.79 1.35 -6.98
CA ASN A 164 -13.07 2.72 -6.52
C ASN A 164 -12.13 3.16 -5.39
N ILE A 165 -11.43 2.24 -4.72
CA ILE A 165 -10.48 2.51 -3.64
C ILE A 165 -9.17 1.77 -3.96
N PRO A 166 -8.47 2.12 -5.07
CA PRO A 166 -7.28 1.41 -5.50
C PRO A 166 -6.13 1.61 -4.51
N LEU A 167 -5.40 0.53 -4.25
CA LEU A 167 -4.10 0.60 -3.60
C LEU A 167 -3.13 1.42 -4.46
N TYR A 168 -2.26 2.16 -3.78
CA TYR A 168 -1.11 2.77 -4.42
C TYR A 168 0.04 1.79 -4.42
N MET A 169 0.47 1.35 -5.61
CA MET A 169 1.68 0.56 -5.78
C MET A 169 2.60 1.18 -6.82
N LYS A 170 3.90 0.93 -6.68
CA LYS A 170 4.91 1.14 -7.71
C LYS A 170 5.15 -0.19 -8.43
N GLU A 171 5.15 -0.15 -9.75
CA GLU A 171 5.31 -1.32 -10.61
C GLU A 171 6.47 -1.08 -11.58
N GLU A 172 7.37 -2.06 -11.69
CA GLU A 172 8.60 -1.98 -12.48
C GLU A 172 8.78 -3.27 -13.29
N ASN A 173 8.62 -3.18 -14.62
CA ASN A 173 8.99 -4.26 -15.53
C ASN A 173 10.51 -4.47 -15.48
N LEU A 174 10.98 -5.70 -15.32
CA LEU A 174 12.41 -6.00 -15.18
C LEU A 174 13.25 -5.82 -16.47
N GLY A 175 12.62 -5.42 -17.57
CA GLY A 175 13.28 -5.03 -18.81
C GLY A 175 13.82 -6.20 -19.65
N GLU A 176 14.37 -5.85 -20.82
CA GLU A 176 14.88 -6.78 -21.85
C GLU A 176 15.99 -7.75 -21.41
N ASN A 177 16.53 -7.57 -20.20
CA ASN A 177 17.54 -8.43 -19.60
C ASN A 177 16.94 -9.63 -18.85
N ILE A 178 15.68 -9.54 -18.42
CA ILE A 178 14.92 -10.66 -17.82
C ILE A 178 13.81 -11.12 -18.78
N ASN A 179 13.05 -10.17 -19.29
CA ASN A 179 11.89 -10.40 -20.14
C ASN A 179 12.32 -10.37 -21.61
N ASP A 180 11.75 -11.24 -22.45
CA ASP A 180 11.95 -11.22 -23.90
C ASP A 180 10.68 -11.69 -24.61
N ASN A 181 10.76 -12.05 -25.89
CA ASN A 181 9.58 -12.40 -26.71
C ASN A 181 8.92 -13.76 -26.35
N PHE A 182 9.31 -14.41 -25.26
CA PHE A 182 8.70 -15.62 -24.70
C PHE A 182 8.09 -15.32 -23.33
N SER A 183 6.98 -16.00 -22.97
CA SER A 183 6.35 -15.80 -21.66
C SER A 183 7.30 -16.15 -20.51
N ALA A 184 7.54 -15.20 -19.60
CA ALA A 184 8.30 -15.34 -18.36
C ALA A 184 7.35 -15.25 -17.16
N PHE A 185 7.25 -16.32 -16.38
CA PHE A 185 6.22 -16.49 -15.35
C PHE A 185 6.71 -17.28 -14.13
N ASN A 186 5.90 -17.36 -13.07
CA ASN A 186 6.25 -18.00 -11.79
C ASN A 186 7.63 -17.57 -11.21
N PRO A 187 7.90 -16.25 -11.02
CA PRO A 187 9.11 -15.81 -10.36
C PRO A 187 9.13 -16.29 -8.91
N VAL A 188 10.29 -16.78 -8.44
CA VAL A 188 10.55 -17.14 -7.04
C VAL A 188 11.92 -16.63 -6.63
N LEU A 189 12.02 -16.03 -5.43
CA LEU A 189 13.19 -15.23 -5.03
C LEU A 189 13.76 -15.64 -3.67
N SER A 190 15.06 -15.37 -3.47
CA SER A 190 15.65 -15.31 -2.14
C SER A 190 15.19 -14.05 -1.40
N ALA A 191 15.22 -14.10 -0.06
CA ALA A 191 14.70 -13.05 0.80
C ALA A 191 15.43 -11.69 0.69
N ASP A 192 16.66 -11.71 0.17
CA ASP A 192 17.53 -10.57 -0.06
C ASP A 192 17.50 -10.06 -1.53
N GLU A 193 16.58 -10.57 -2.35
CA GLU A 193 16.50 -10.32 -3.79
C GLU A 193 17.81 -10.63 -4.57
N SER A 194 18.72 -11.46 -4.05
CA SER A 194 20.01 -11.79 -4.70
C SER A 194 19.95 -12.95 -5.69
N VAL A 195 18.93 -13.80 -5.59
CA VAL A 195 18.65 -14.92 -6.49
C VAL A 195 17.19 -14.86 -6.94
N MET A 196 16.95 -15.11 -8.22
CA MET A 196 15.62 -15.37 -8.77
C MET A 196 15.66 -16.59 -9.69
N VAL A 197 14.63 -17.42 -9.60
CA VAL A 197 14.32 -18.46 -10.57
C VAL A 197 12.93 -18.19 -11.12
N PHE A 198 12.72 -18.37 -12.42
CA PHE A 198 11.41 -18.19 -13.04
C PHE A 198 11.20 -19.21 -14.17
N SER A 199 9.95 -19.45 -14.54
CA SER A 199 9.57 -20.36 -15.63
C SER A 199 9.47 -19.62 -16.94
N LYS A 200 9.88 -20.27 -18.04
CA LYS A 200 9.85 -19.68 -19.38
C LYS A 200 9.22 -20.62 -20.40
N LYS A 201 8.12 -20.19 -21.02
CA LYS A 201 7.37 -20.95 -22.04
C LYS A 201 8.07 -20.78 -23.38
N LEU A 202 8.83 -21.79 -23.80
CA LEU A 202 9.48 -21.83 -25.10
C LEU A 202 8.56 -22.50 -26.14
N GLN A 203 9.00 -22.57 -27.40
CA GLN A 203 8.19 -23.11 -28.51
C GLN A 203 7.75 -24.58 -28.32
N TYR A 204 8.48 -25.38 -27.54
CA TYR A 204 8.27 -26.83 -27.44
C TYR A 204 8.20 -27.39 -26.02
N TYR A 205 8.59 -26.62 -25.01
CA TYR A 205 8.64 -27.03 -23.60
C TYR A 205 8.69 -25.79 -22.70
N THR A 206 8.43 -25.98 -21.41
CA THR A 206 8.65 -24.95 -20.39
C THR A 206 9.79 -25.35 -19.47
N ALA A 207 10.66 -24.40 -19.14
CA ALA A 207 11.84 -24.65 -18.31
C ALA A 207 12.05 -23.56 -17.24
N PRO A 208 12.65 -23.92 -16.10
CA PRO A 208 13.12 -22.95 -15.12
C PRO A 208 14.45 -22.31 -15.57
N TYR A 209 14.52 -20.99 -15.42
CA TYR A 209 15.66 -20.12 -15.70
C TYR A 209 16.12 -19.44 -14.41
N PHE A 210 17.44 -19.35 -14.23
CA PHE A 210 18.10 -18.84 -13.03
C PHE A 210 18.87 -17.55 -13.31
N THR A 211 18.78 -16.60 -12.41
CA THR A 211 19.57 -15.37 -12.42
C THR A 211 19.99 -14.95 -11.01
N ARG A 212 21.07 -14.16 -10.93
CA ARG A 212 21.57 -13.53 -9.71
C ARG A 212 21.58 -12.01 -9.85
N LYS A 213 21.36 -11.28 -8.76
CA LYS A 213 21.56 -9.82 -8.70
C LYS A 213 23.00 -9.54 -8.29
N ILE A 214 23.76 -8.83 -9.13
CA ILE A 214 25.16 -8.44 -8.90
C ILE A 214 25.27 -6.93 -9.06
N ASN A 215 25.80 -6.23 -8.05
CA ASN A 215 25.89 -4.76 -8.01
C ASN A 215 24.53 -4.04 -8.22
N GLY A 216 23.41 -4.69 -7.88
CA GLY A 216 22.05 -4.16 -8.07
C GLY A 216 21.38 -4.59 -9.38
N GLU A 217 22.14 -5.08 -10.36
CA GLU A 217 21.63 -5.50 -11.67
C GLU A 217 21.44 -7.02 -11.74
N TRP A 218 20.37 -7.49 -12.39
CA TRP A 218 20.21 -8.92 -12.67
C TRP A 218 21.20 -9.38 -13.76
N THR A 219 21.72 -10.60 -13.64
CA THR A 219 22.49 -11.24 -14.71
C THR A 219 21.58 -11.78 -15.83
N PRO A 220 22.09 -11.99 -17.06
CA PRO A 220 21.37 -12.71 -18.10
C PRO A 220 20.91 -14.11 -17.61
N PRO A 221 19.62 -14.45 -17.69
CA PRO A 221 19.08 -15.71 -17.20
C PRO A 221 19.66 -16.96 -17.88
N GLN A 222 19.93 -18.00 -17.10
CA GLN A 222 20.49 -19.27 -17.57
C GLN A 222 19.48 -20.41 -17.41
N PRO A 223 19.24 -21.26 -18.44
CA PRO A 223 18.33 -22.40 -18.32
C PRO A 223 18.89 -23.45 -17.36
N LEU A 224 18.04 -24.03 -16.51
CA LEU A 224 18.46 -25.00 -15.49
C LEU A 224 18.31 -26.47 -15.90
N ILE A 225 17.63 -26.79 -17.01
CA ILE A 225 17.28 -28.17 -17.40
C ILE A 225 18.47 -29.16 -17.37
N GLU A 226 19.66 -28.74 -17.85
CA GLU A 226 20.86 -29.58 -17.86
C GLU A 226 21.44 -29.85 -16.46
N GLN A 227 21.28 -28.91 -15.52
CA GLN A 227 21.75 -29.07 -14.14
C GLN A 227 20.77 -29.91 -13.32
N LEU A 228 19.47 -29.72 -13.57
CA LEU A 228 18.36 -30.41 -12.91
C LEU A 228 18.14 -31.83 -13.44
N LEU A 229 18.61 -32.15 -14.64
CA LEU A 229 18.35 -33.42 -15.35
C LEU A 229 16.85 -33.67 -15.57
N ILE A 230 16.14 -32.64 -16.05
CA ILE A 230 14.71 -32.69 -16.40
C ILE A 230 14.49 -32.20 -17.84
N ASP A 231 13.47 -32.73 -18.52
CA ASP A 231 13.10 -32.31 -19.88
C ASP A 231 12.20 -31.05 -19.86
N GLU A 232 11.40 -30.88 -18.81
CA GLU A 232 10.49 -29.76 -18.57
C GLU A 232 10.26 -29.56 -17.06
N GLY A 233 9.78 -28.38 -16.67
CA GLY A 233 9.32 -28.10 -15.31
C GLY A 233 9.05 -26.61 -15.04
N LEU A 234 8.37 -26.31 -13.93
CA LEU A 234 8.07 -24.96 -13.47
C LEU A 234 8.75 -24.67 -12.12
N SER A 235 9.21 -23.45 -11.91
CA SER A 235 9.53 -22.91 -10.58
C SER A 235 8.26 -22.79 -9.73
N THR A 236 8.34 -23.17 -8.45
CA THR A 236 7.22 -23.06 -7.50
C THR A 236 7.58 -22.37 -6.20
N GLY A 237 8.81 -22.57 -5.70
CA GLY A 237 9.31 -21.90 -4.51
C GLY A 237 10.82 -21.94 -4.42
N LEU A 238 11.41 -21.02 -3.65
CA LEU A 238 12.84 -20.92 -3.39
C LEU A 238 13.02 -20.64 -1.89
N SER A 239 14.03 -21.24 -1.25
CA SER A 239 14.32 -20.94 0.15
C SER A 239 14.78 -19.48 0.34
N ALA A 240 14.59 -18.96 1.55
CA ALA A 240 14.97 -17.60 1.91
C ALA A 240 16.45 -17.26 1.61
N ASP A 241 17.35 -18.24 1.69
CA ASP A 241 18.78 -18.11 1.38
C ASP A 241 19.15 -18.37 -0.09
N GLY A 242 18.17 -18.69 -0.94
CA GLY A 242 18.37 -18.97 -2.36
C GLY A 242 19.03 -20.31 -2.68
N THR A 243 19.02 -21.30 -1.76
CA THR A 243 19.75 -22.57 -1.90
C THR A 243 18.90 -23.83 -2.12
N GLU A 244 17.64 -23.91 -1.68
CA GLU A 244 16.69 -24.99 -2.01
C GLU A 244 15.65 -24.47 -3.03
N LEU A 245 15.64 -25.00 -4.25
CA LEU A 245 14.66 -24.69 -5.30
C LEU A 245 13.61 -25.81 -5.40
N TYR A 246 12.33 -25.46 -5.35
CA TYR A 246 11.19 -26.36 -5.49
C TYR A 246 10.59 -26.23 -6.89
N ILE A 247 10.40 -27.37 -7.55
CA ILE A 247 10.08 -27.48 -8.98
C ILE A 247 8.82 -28.34 -9.14
N TYR A 248 7.84 -27.84 -9.89
CA TYR A 248 6.72 -28.64 -10.36
C TYR A 248 7.10 -29.37 -11.65
N LYS A 249 6.69 -30.63 -11.75
CA LYS A 249 6.79 -31.43 -12.97
C LYS A 249 5.63 -32.42 -13.07
N SER A 250 5.08 -32.57 -14.27
CA SER A 250 4.14 -33.66 -14.60
C SER A 250 4.89 -34.98 -14.81
N ASP A 251 4.44 -36.06 -14.16
CA ASP A 251 4.94 -37.43 -14.37
C ASP A 251 3.83 -38.30 -14.99
N SER A 252 3.65 -38.19 -16.30
CA SER A 252 2.59 -38.85 -17.08
C SER A 252 1.17 -38.33 -16.82
N TYR A 253 0.69 -38.46 -15.58
CA TYR A 253 -0.70 -38.14 -15.20
C TYR A 253 -0.86 -37.55 -13.78
N ASP A 254 0.18 -37.60 -12.94
CA ASP A 254 0.20 -36.90 -11.64
C ASP A 254 1.15 -35.69 -11.67
N GLY A 255 0.79 -34.67 -10.90
CA GLY A 255 1.56 -33.43 -10.76
C GLY A 255 2.41 -33.52 -9.50
N ASN A 256 3.72 -33.27 -9.60
CA ASN A 256 4.66 -33.60 -8.54
C ASN A 256 5.66 -32.48 -8.24
N ILE A 257 6.02 -32.39 -6.96
CA ILE A 257 7.02 -31.46 -6.45
C ILE A 257 8.38 -32.16 -6.31
N TYR A 258 9.39 -31.54 -6.89
CA TYR A 258 10.80 -31.90 -6.84
C TYR A 258 11.59 -30.82 -6.09
N VAL A 259 12.77 -31.16 -5.57
CA VAL A 259 13.71 -30.21 -4.96
C VAL A 259 15.10 -30.33 -5.56
N SER A 260 15.78 -29.20 -5.75
CA SER A 260 17.20 -29.11 -6.12
C SER A 260 17.95 -28.20 -5.14
N ASN A 261 19.23 -28.48 -4.92
CA ASN A 261 20.08 -27.74 -3.99
C ASN A 261 21.19 -27.00 -4.75
N TYR A 262 21.44 -25.74 -4.40
CA TYR A 262 22.56 -24.96 -4.93
C TYR A 262 23.80 -25.10 -4.05
N ALA A 263 24.85 -25.71 -4.61
CA ALA A 263 26.13 -25.89 -3.93
C ALA A 263 27.29 -25.75 -4.93
N GLU A 264 28.44 -25.25 -4.46
CA GLU A 264 29.68 -25.13 -5.26
C GLU A 264 29.49 -24.41 -6.62
N GLY A 265 28.55 -23.46 -6.69
CA GLY A 265 28.26 -22.66 -7.88
C GLY A 265 27.23 -23.25 -8.85
N ARG A 266 26.63 -24.41 -8.54
CA ARG A 266 25.70 -25.14 -9.42
C ARG A 266 24.49 -25.70 -8.68
N TRP A 267 23.42 -25.95 -9.43
CA TRP A 267 22.28 -26.72 -8.95
C TRP A 267 22.57 -28.23 -9.04
N SER A 268 21.99 -29.00 -8.12
CA SER A 268 21.95 -30.46 -8.16
C SER A 268 20.89 -30.97 -9.15
N PRO A 269 20.96 -32.25 -9.56
CA PRO A 269 19.80 -32.91 -10.15
C PRO A 269 18.56 -32.75 -9.26
N ALA A 270 17.39 -32.63 -9.87
CA ALA A 270 16.11 -32.52 -9.18
C ALA A 270 15.71 -33.86 -8.58
N VAL A 271 15.34 -33.87 -7.29
CA VAL A 271 14.94 -35.06 -6.54
C VAL A 271 13.46 -34.96 -6.18
N LYS A 272 12.67 -35.97 -6.57
CA LYS A 272 11.24 -36.04 -6.26
C LYS A 272 11.04 -36.10 -4.74
N LEU A 273 10.15 -35.27 -4.19
CA LEU A 273 9.79 -35.33 -2.77
C LEU A 273 9.07 -36.65 -2.44
N ASN A 274 9.04 -37.01 -1.15
CA ASN A 274 8.54 -38.30 -0.67
C ASN A 274 7.00 -38.42 -0.76
N GLU A 275 6.50 -39.64 -0.48
CA GLU A 275 5.08 -40.01 -0.57
C GLU A 275 4.12 -39.28 0.39
N ASN A 276 4.65 -38.53 1.37
CA ASN A 276 3.82 -37.65 2.20
C ASN A 276 3.43 -36.36 1.48
N ILE A 277 4.28 -35.92 0.53
CA ILE A 277 4.03 -34.77 -0.34
C ILE A 277 3.44 -35.26 -1.66
N ASN A 278 4.18 -36.03 -2.44
CA ASN A 278 3.77 -36.48 -3.77
C ASN A 278 2.87 -37.71 -3.70
N THR A 279 1.70 -37.63 -4.31
CA THR A 279 0.67 -38.67 -4.35
C THR A 279 0.25 -38.93 -5.79
N ASN A 280 -0.79 -39.75 -6.01
CA ASN A 280 -1.36 -39.98 -7.34
C ASN A 280 -2.29 -38.84 -7.83
N TYR A 281 -2.12 -37.64 -7.25
CA TYR A 281 -2.96 -36.46 -7.43
C TYR A 281 -2.14 -35.34 -8.05
N TRP A 282 -2.70 -34.15 -8.18
CA TRP A 282 -2.04 -32.99 -8.73
C TRP A 282 -1.50 -32.10 -7.60
N GLU A 283 -0.22 -32.27 -7.27
CA GLU A 283 0.52 -31.32 -6.43
C GLU A 283 1.13 -30.23 -7.33
N SER A 284 0.51 -29.02 -7.39
CA SER A 284 0.88 -27.96 -8.36
C SER A 284 1.99 -27.02 -7.90
N HIS A 285 1.90 -26.47 -6.69
CA HIS A 285 2.81 -25.42 -6.20
C HIS A 285 3.27 -25.67 -4.76
N ALA A 286 4.43 -25.14 -4.40
CA ALA A 286 5.05 -25.33 -3.09
C ALA A 286 5.92 -24.14 -2.66
N SER A 287 5.74 -23.68 -1.43
CA SER A 287 6.57 -22.66 -0.77
C SER A 287 7.09 -23.20 0.57
N VAL A 288 8.35 -22.92 0.87
CA VAL A 288 9.04 -23.37 2.08
C VAL A 288 9.19 -22.22 3.08
N SER A 289 9.04 -22.51 4.37
CA SER A 289 9.33 -21.55 5.44
C SER A 289 10.78 -21.08 5.40
N ALA A 290 11.03 -19.87 5.91
CA ALA A 290 12.35 -19.25 5.97
C ALA A 290 13.40 -20.09 6.73
N ASP A 291 12.95 -20.98 7.62
CA ASP A 291 13.81 -21.90 8.38
C ASP A 291 14.01 -23.29 7.73
N GLY A 292 13.42 -23.53 6.54
CA GLY A 292 13.53 -24.76 5.77
C GLY A 292 12.74 -25.97 6.32
N LYS A 293 11.89 -25.77 7.34
CA LYS A 293 11.24 -26.87 8.09
C LYS A 293 9.75 -27.07 7.83
N THR A 294 9.08 -26.16 7.15
CA THR A 294 7.64 -26.24 6.85
C THR A 294 7.42 -26.04 5.36
N LEU A 295 6.65 -26.92 4.73
CA LEU A 295 6.27 -26.81 3.33
C LEU A 295 4.76 -26.54 3.25
N TYR A 296 4.39 -25.43 2.62
CA TYR A 296 3.03 -25.16 2.18
C TYR A 296 2.93 -25.55 0.72
N PHE A 297 1.93 -26.32 0.34
CA PHE A 297 1.80 -26.79 -1.04
C PHE A 297 0.36 -27.07 -1.43
N THR A 298 0.03 -26.92 -2.70
CA THR A 298 -1.32 -27.14 -3.23
C THR A 298 -1.52 -28.59 -3.63
N SER A 299 -2.71 -29.16 -3.43
CA SER A 299 -3.07 -30.49 -3.92
C SER A 299 -4.57 -30.68 -4.16
N ASN A 300 -4.96 -31.45 -5.19
CA ASN A 300 -6.33 -31.94 -5.39
C ASN A 300 -6.61 -33.33 -4.78
N ARG A 301 -5.84 -33.73 -3.76
CA ARG A 301 -6.03 -35.02 -3.06
C ARG A 301 -7.40 -35.12 -2.39
N LYS A 302 -7.92 -36.35 -2.32
CA LYS A 302 -9.18 -36.67 -1.65
C LYS A 302 -9.19 -36.22 -0.18
N GLY A 303 -10.29 -35.60 0.22
CA GLY A 303 -10.51 -35.13 1.59
C GLY A 303 -10.28 -33.63 1.79
N GLY A 304 -9.95 -32.89 0.73
CA GLY A 304 -10.01 -31.42 0.70
C GLY A 304 -11.44 -30.86 0.67
N TYR A 305 -11.53 -29.54 0.68
CA TYR A 305 -12.75 -28.75 0.65
C TYR A 305 -13.22 -28.45 -0.77
N GLY A 306 -12.29 -28.24 -1.70
CA GLY A 306 -12.56 -27.79 -3.07
C GLY A 306 -11.87 -28.64 -4.14
N GLY A 307 -11.47 -27.99 -5.23
CA GLY A 307 -10.76 -28.57 -6.35
C GLY A 307 -9.26 -28.64 -6.10
N LEU A 308 -8.63 -27.51 -5.83
CA LEU A 308 -7.25 -27.40 -5.35
C LEU A 308 -7.27 -26.78 -3.95
N ASP A 309 -6.61 -27.44 -2.99
CA ASP A 309 -6.55 -27.05 -1.58
C ASP A 309 -5.09 -26.83 -1.17
N ILE A 310 -4.83 -25.92 -0.24
CA ILE A 310 -3.51 -25.73 0.39
C ILE A 310 -3.33 -26.67 1.58
N TYR A 311 -2.20 -27.37 1.58
CA TYR A 311 -1.74 -28.30 2.61
C TYR A 311 -0.45 -27.79 3.25
N ILE A 312 -0.19 -28.25 4.48
CA ILE A 312 1.02 -28.01 5.24
C ILE A 312 1.71 -29.34 5.61
N SER A 313 3.02 -29.43 5.44
CA SER A 313 3.87 -30.51 5.95
C SER A 313 5.04 -29.94 6.75
N LYS A 314 5.58 -30.72 7.69
CA LYS A 314 6.75 -30.36 8.49
C LYS A 314 7.88 -31.37 8.26
N LYS A 315 9.10 -30.85 8.08
CA LYS A 315 10.34 -31.63 7.94
C LYS A 315 10.72 -32.17 9.32
N ASP A 316 10.93 -33.48 9.42
CA ASP A 316 11.31 -34.15 10.66
C ASP A 316 12.82 -34.02 10.96
N SER A 317 13.27 -34.60 12.08
CA SER A 317 14.68 -34.56 12.48
C SER A 317 15.62 -35.39 11.58
N SER A 318 15.10 -36.17 10.63
CA SER A 318 15.89 -36.86 9.60
C SER A 318 16.06 -36.03 8.32
N GLY A 319 15.34 -34.90 8.20
CA GLY A 319 15.25 -34.12 6.98
C GLY A 319 14.10 -34.54 6.05
N SER A 320 13.25 -35.49 6.48
CA SER A 320 12.15 -36.01 5.67
C SER A 320 10.86 -35.22 5.90
N TRP A 321 10.09 -34.96 4.85
CA TRP A 321 8.75 -34.38 5.00
C TRP A 321 7.78 -35.38 5.64
N GLY A 322 7.11 -34.97 6.72
CA GLY A 322 6.06 -35.74 7.39
C GLY A 322 4.71 -35.64 6.67
N THR A 323 3.72 -36.41 7.12
CA THR A 323 2.37 -36.45 6.53
C THR A 323 1.74 -35.07 6.46
N ALA A 324 1.26 -34.69 5.27
CA ALA A 324 0.63 -33.41 5.03
C ALA A 324 -0.77 -33.31 5.66
N VAL A 325 -1.14 -32.11 6.08
CA VAL A 325 -2.42 -31.77 6.72
C VAL A 325 -3.06 -30.64 5.91
N ASN A 326 -4.37 -30.71 5.68
CA ASN A 326 -5.13 -29.64 5.01
C ASN A 326 -5.17 -28.39 5.92
N LEU A 327 -5.05 -27.17 5.36
CA LEU A 327 -5.07 -25.94 6.17
C LEU A 327 -6.44 -25.60 6.79
N GLY A 328 -7.52 -26.28 6.40
CA GLY A 328 -8.85 -26.10 6.97
C GLY A 328 -9.68 -25.04 6.25
N PRO A 329 -10.95 -24.88 6.67
CA PRO A 329 -11.95 -24.10 5.95
C PRO A 329 -11.78 -22.58 6.08
N GLU A 330 -10.92 -22.13 7.00
CA GLU A 330 -10.52 -20.72 7.09
C GLU A 330 -9.63 -20.29 5.90
N ILE A 331 -8.88 -21.22 5.28
CA ILE A 331 -8.05 -20.95 4.10
C ILE A 331 -8.67 -21.56 2.83
N ASN A 332 -9.02 -22.84 2.88
CA ASN A 332 -9.51 -23.59 1.73
C ASN A 332 -11.04 -23.49 1.61
N THR A 333 -11.54 -23.29 0.40
CA THR A 333 -12.96 -23.11 0.09
C THR A 333 -13.48 -24.27 -0.78
N PRO A 334 -14.77 -24.28 -1.18
CA PRO A 334 -15.25 -25.23 -2.19
C PRO A 334 -14.68 -25.03 -3.61
N TYR A 335 -13.78 -24.07 -3.82
CA TYR A 335 -13.23 -23.69 -5.13
C TYR A 335 -11.75 -24.09 -5.26
N ASN A 336 -10.90 -23.25 -5.84
CA ASN A 336 -9.47 -23.52 -5.96
C ASN A 336 -8.69 -22.47 -5.19
N GLU A 337 -7.82 -22.92 -4.30
CA GLU A 337 -6.74 -22.16 -3.69
C GLU A 337 -5.40 -22.72 -4.18
N ASP A 338 -4.53 -21.88 -4.74
CA ASP A 338 -3.26 -22.28 -5.33
C ASP A 338 -2.17 -21.21 -5.11
N THR A 339 -0.95 -21.50 -5.57
CA THR A 339 0.23 -20.63 -5.50
C THR A 339 0.50 -20.07 -4.09
N PRO A 340 0.57 -20.92 -3.05
CA PRO A 340 0.88 -20.45 -1.70
C PRO A 340 2.31 -19.93 -1.61
N PHE A 341 2.48 -18.76 -1.00
CA PHE A 341 3.77 -18.16 -0.67
C PHE A 341 3.78 -17.68 0.77
N LEU A 342 4.80 -18.06 1.53
CA LEU A 342 4.98 -17.59 2.90
C LEU A 342 5.97 -16.42 2.95
N ASP A 343 5.69 -15.41 3.78
CA ASP A 343 6.59 -14.29 4.04
C ASP A 343 7.84 -14.71 4.84
N ILE A 344 8.84 -13.81 4.92
CA ILE A 344 10.10 -14.11 5.61
C ILE A 344 9.92 -14.37 7.12
N THR A 345 8.87 -13.80 7.74
CA THR A 345 8.60 -13.97 9.17
C THR A 345 7.87 -15.28 9.48
N ASN A 346 7.37 -15.99 8.46
CA ASN A 346 6.53 -17.18 8.56
C ASN A 346 5.15 -16.92 9.21
N LYS A 347 4.66 -15.68 9.13
CA LYS A 347 3.40 -15.23 9.75
C LYS A 347 2.36 -14.78 8.74
N THR A 348 2.72 -14.51 7.49
CA THR A 348 1.77 -14.12 6.45
C THR A 348 1.83 -15.13 5.32
N LEU A 349 0.71 -15.81 5.06
CA LEU A 349 0.52 -16.67 3.89
C LEU A 349 -0.21 -15.86 2.83
N PHE A 350 0.48 -15.60 1.72
CA PHE A 350 -0.10 -15.14 0.46
C PHE A 350 -0.52 -16.36 -0.35
N PHE A 351 -1.65 -16.29 -1.06
CA PHE A 351 -2.12 -17.36 -1.93
C PHE A 351 -3.15 -16.83 -2.93
N SER A 352 -3.32 -17.52 -4.04
CA SER A 352 -4.37 -17.21 -5.02
C SER A 352 -5.62 -18.03 -4.74
N SER A 353 -6.80 -17.43 -4.88
CA SER A 353 -8.08 -18.08 -4.59
C SER A 353 -9.17 -17.67 -5.58
N ARG A 354 -9.99 -18.63 -5.98
CA ARG A 354 -11.27 -18.38 -6.68
C ARG A 354 -12.47 -18.22 -5.73
N GLY A 355 -12.29 -18.55 -4.46
CA GLY A 355 -13.25 -18.32 -3.38
C GLY A 355 -13.03 -17.01 -2.65
N HIS A 356 -13.49 -16.95 -1.39
CA HIS A 356 -13.42 -15.77 -0.51
C HIS A 356 -14.10 -14.53 -1.13
N PHE A 357 -13.77 -13.34 -0.62
CA PHE A 357 -14.25 -12.06 -1.15
C PHE A 357 -13.45 -11.67 -2.41
N SER A 358 -13.66 -12.43 -3.49
CA SER A 358 -12.98 -12.28 -4.79
C SER A 358 -13.58 -11.14 -5.63
N MET A 359 -12.80 -10.58 -6.55
CA MET A 359 -13.18 -9.60 -7.58
C MET A 359 -13.01 -10.11 -9.03
N GLY A 360 -12.41 -11.29 -9.24
CA GLY A 360 -12.04 -11.79 -10.56
C GLY A 360 -12.16 -13.32 -10.74
N GLY A 361 -11.12 -13.90 -11.33
CA GLY A 361 -10.96 -15.34 -11.58
C GLY A 361 -10.31 -16.04 -10.40
N HIS A 362 -8.99 -15.99 -10.33
CA HIS A 362 -8.22 -16.13 -9.09
C HIS A 362 -7.78 -14.73 -8.65
N ASP A 363 -7.80 -14.46 -7.35
CA ASP A 363 -7.21 -13.24 -6.78
C ASP A 363 -6.13 -13.59 -5.76
N ILE A 364 -5.14 -12.72 -5.58
CA ILE A 364 -4.20 -12.77 -4.45
C ILE A 364 -4.91 -12.39 -3.15
N PHE A 365 -4.90 -13.29 -2.19
CA PHE A 365 -5.26 -13.04 -0.80
C PHE A 365 -4.04 -13.16 0.11
N TYR A 366 -4.12 -12.57 1.29
CA TYR A 366 -3.21 -12.86 2.39
C TYR A 366 -3.97 -13.22 3.67
N SER A 367 -3.37 -14.08 4.49
CA SER A 367 -3.84 -14.41 5.84
C SER A 367 -2.68 -14.34 6.83
N SER A 368 -2.95 -13.86 8.05
CA SER A 368 -1.96 -13.74 9.12
C SER A 368 -2.12 -14.84 10.18
N LEU A 369 -1.02 -15.44 10.59
CA LEU A 369 -0.96 -16.43 11.66
C LEU A 369 -1.09 -15.73 13.03
N MET A 370 -2.23 -15.94 13.68
CA MET A 370 -2.55 -15.36 14.99
C MET A 370 -1.83 -16.08 16.13
N GLU A 371 -1.74 -15.44 17.31
CA GLU A 371 -1.07 -16.00 18.50
C GLU A 371 -1.65 -17.34 18.98
N ASN A 372 -2.92 -17.62 18.66
CA ASN A 372 -3.59 -18.89 18.95
C ASN A 372 -3.21 -20.03 17.98
N GLY A 373 -2.32 -19.77 17.01
CA GLY A 373 -1.85 -20.75 16.03
C GLY A 373 -2.81 -21.00 14.86
N LYS A 374 -3.87 -20.19 14.71
CA LYS A 374 -4.78 -20.22 13.55
C LYS A 374 -4.46 -19.10 12.56
N TRP A 375 -4.80 -19.34 11.31
CA TRP A 375 -4.86 -18.31 10.27
C TRP A 375 -6.05 -17.36 10.48
N SER A 376 -5.87 -16.07 10.20
CA SER A 376 -6.95 -15.09 10.15
C SER A 376 -7.85 -15.34 8.93
N THR A 377 -9.04 -14.73 8.91
CA THR A 377 -9.84 -14.62 7.68
C THR A 377 -8.96 -14.04 6.55
N PRO A 378 -8.93 -14.66 5.36
CA PRO A 378 -8.20 -14.13 4.21
C PRO A 378 -8.69 -12.75 3.78
N VAL A 379 -7.75 -11.86 3.47
CA VAL A 379 -8.01 -10.51 3.00
C VAL A 379 -7.54 -10.41 1.54
N ASN A 380 -8.44 -9.99 0.65
CA ASN A 380 -8.12 -9.75 -0.75
C ASN A 380 -7.09 -8.61 -0.84
N MET A 381 -6.02 -8.77 -1.62
CA MET A 381 -5.02 -7.70 -1.80
C MET A 381 -5.60 -6.45 -2.45
N GLY A 382 -6.69 -6.57 -3.22
CA GLY A 382 -7.39 -5.45 -3.84
C GLY A 382 -6.74 -4.94 -5.14
N SER A 383 -7.45 -4.06 -5.83
CA SER A 383 -6.96 -3.44 -7.07
C SER A 383 -5.82 -2.46 -6.76
N PRO A 384 -4.75 -2.37 -7.57
CA PRO A 384 -4.49 -3.07 -8.83
C PRO A 384 -3.56 -4.29 -8.71
N VAL A 385 -3.35 -4.85 -7.51
CA VAL A 385 -2.66 -6.15 -7.35
C VAL A 385 -3.54 -7.27 -7.89
N ASN A 386 -4.84 -7.15 -7.66
CA ASN A 386 -5.88 -7.98 -8.27
C ASN A 386 -6.65 -7.22 -9.33
N THR A 387 -7.13 -7.97 -10.31
CA THR A 387 -7.82 -7.52 -11.51
C THR A 387 -9.17 -8.23 -11.61
N THR A 388 -9.86 -8.05 -12.73
CA THR A 388 -11.10 -8.77 -13.05
C THR A 388 -10.84 -10.11 -13.78
N ASP A 389 -9.61 -10.59 -13.77
CA ASP A 389 -9.15 -11.79 -14.47
C ASP A 389 -8.41 -12.74 -13.50
N ASP A 390 -7.42 -13.54 -13.94
CA ASP A 390 -6.67 -14.45 -13.06
C ASP A 390 -5.35 -13.81 -12.58
N ASP A 391 -5.27 -13.49 -11.29
CA ASP A 391 -4.07 -13.03 -10.60
C ASP A 391 -3.44 -14.16 -9.78
N LEU A 392 -2.21 -14.50 -10.18
CA LEU A 392 -1.47 -15.66 -9.71
C LEU A 392 -0.02 -15.28 -9.34
N PHE A 393 0.65 -16.15 -8.59
CA PHE A 393 2.12 -16.13 -8.39
C PHE A 393 2.69 -14.86 -7.73
N TYR A 394 2.01 -14.32 -6.72
CA TYR A 394 2.54 -13.23 -5.89
C TYR A 394 3.69 -13.76 -5.01
N SER A 395 4.94 -13.64 -5.46
CA SER A 395 6.13 -14.07 -4.71
C SER A 395 6.63 -12.93 -3.83
N PRO A 396 6.34 -12.93 -2.51
CA PRO A 396 6.65 -11.83 -1.60
C PRO A 396 8.14 -11.73 -1.29
N VAL A 397 8.58 -10.52 -0.95
CA VAL A 397 9.89 -10.21 -0.38
C VAL A 397 9.67 -9.55 0.99
N GLY A 398 10.46 -9.94 1.99
CA GLY A 398 10.29 -9.44 3.36
C GLY A 398 8.93 -9.82 3.95
N GLU A 399 8.20 -8.84 4.47
CA GLU A 399 6.82 -9.00 4.96
C GLU A 399 5.75 -9.04 3.84
N GLY A 400 6.14 -8.91 2.57
CA GLY A 400 5.25 -9.01 1.41
C GLY A 400 4.63 -7.70 0.90
N PHE A 401 5.11 -6.54 1.37
CA PHE A 401 4.82 -5.24 0.74
C PHE A 401 5.54 -5.07 -0.61
N ILE A 402 6.65 -5.79 -0.81
CA ILE A 402 7.31 -5.95 -2.10
C ILE A 402 7.04 -7.37 -2.57
N ALA A 403 6.80 -7.55 -3.86
CA ALA A 403 6.66 -8.86 -4.48
C ALA A 403 7.14 -8.85 -5.92
N TYR A 404 7.34 -10.04 -6.47
CA TYR A 404 7.53 -10.25 -7.89
C TYR A 404 6.33 -11.05 -8.42
N GLN A 405 5.80 -10.63 -9.55
CA GLN A 405 4.63 -11.25 -10.19
C GLN A 405 4.80 -11.22 -11.72
N SER A 406 4.17 -12.17 -12.40
CA SER A 406 4.17 -12.22 -13.87
C SER A 406 2.84 -11.74 -14.43
N LYS A 407 2.88 -10.71 -15.29
CA LYS A 407 1.69 -10.04 -15.83
C LYS A 407 1.81 -9.89 -17.35
N TYR A 408 0.68 -9.86 -18.05
CA TYR A 408 0.63 -9.37 -19.42
C TYR A 408 0.39 -7.87 -19.41
N GLU A 409 1.22 -7.12 -20.14
CA GLU A 409 0.94 -5.73 -20.50
C GLU A 409 1.12 -5.56 -21.99
N LYS A 410 0.30 -4.71 -22.61
CA LYS A 410 0.28 -4.52 -24.06
C LYS A 410 1.61 -4.03 -24.65
N ASP A 411 2.35 -3.25 -23.87
CA ASP A 411 3.66 -2.68 -24.25
C ASP A 411 4.83 -3.46 -23.61
N GLY A 412 4.59 -4.69 -23.12
CA GLY A 412 5.60 -5.61 -22.61
C GLY A 412 6.41 -6.33 -23.71
N TYR A 413 7.34 -7.19 -23.30
CA TYR A 413 8.24 -7.93 -24.18
C TYR A 413 7.65 -9.26 -24.67
N GLY A 414 6.99 -10.02 -23.78
CA GLY A 414 6.44 -11.36 -24.05
C GLY A 414 4.92 -11.50 -23.83
N GLU A 415 4.41 -12.73 -23.79
CA GLU A 415 3.01 -13.02 -23.40
C GLU A 415 2.76 -12.76 -21.91
N GLN A 416 3.78 -12.93 -21.07
CA GLN A 416 3.85 -12.44 -19.71
C GLN A 416 5.29 -11.99 -19.45
N ASP A 417 5.41 -10.89 -18.73
CA ASP A 417 6.67 -10.31 -18.26
C ASP A 417 6.70 -10.38 -16.74
N ILE A 418 7.90 -10.46 -16.16
CA ILE A 418 8.10 -10.35 -14.71
C ILE A 418 8.21 -8.88 -14.32
N TYR A 419 7.42 -8.51 -13.31
CA TYR A 419 7.38 -7.21 -12.67
C TYR A 419 7.80 -7.29 -11.21
N ARG A 420 8.48 -6.25 -10.72
CA ARG A 420 8.61 -5.96 -9.29
C ARG A 420 7.49 -5.02 -8.88
N LEU A 421 6.71 -5.42 -7.89
CA LEU A 421 5.62 -4.66 -7.29
C LEU A 421 6.05 -4.17 -5.90
N GLU A 422 5.66 -2.95 -5.55
CA GLU A 422 5.84 -2.39 -4.21
C GLU A 422 4.57 -1.65 -3.78
N VAL A 423 3.84 -2.25 -2.84
CA VAL A 423 2.52 -1.83 -2.36
C VAL A 423 2.67 -0.91 -1.16
N PHE A 424 2.15 0.32 -1.26
CA PHE A 424 2.23 1.31 -0.19
C PHE A 424 0.99 1.30 0.70
N SER A 425 1.21 1.45 2.01
CA SER A 425 0.18 1.51 3.05
C SER A 425 0.69 2.28 4.26
N ASP A 426 -0.12 2.45 5.31
CA ASP A 426 0.36 3.01 6.58
C ASP A 426 1.47 2.16 7.24
N ARG A 427 1.52 0.86 6.94
CA ARG A 427 2.59 -0.06 7.41
C ARG A 427 3.83 -0.07 6.52
N HIS A 428 3.70 0.30 5.26
CA HIS A 428 4.80 0.48 4.30
C HIS A 428 4.62 1.81 3.55
N PRO A 429 4.84 2.96 4.19
CA PRO A 429 4.57 4.24 3.57
C PRO A 429 5.63 4.54 2.50
N ARG A 430 5.20 4.99 1.32
CA ARG A 430 6.13 5.50 0.30
C ARG A 430 6.99 6.62 0.89
N ILE A 431 8.31 6.47 0.84
CA ILE A 431 9.29 7.46 1.32
C ILE A 431 9.77 8.32 0.14
N PHE A 432 9.91 9.62 0.39
CA PHE A 432 10.48 10.59 -0.53
C PHE A 432 11.77 11.18 0.04
N ASN A 433 12.79 11.25 -0.80
CA ASN A 433 13.99 12.04 -0.56
C ASN A 433 13.74 13.47 -1.03
N VAL A 434 13.78 14.42 -0.10
CA VAL A 434 13.53 15.84 -0.34
C VAL A 434 14.83 16.61 -0.12
N ARG A 435 15.30 17.29 -1.17
CA ARG A 435 16.50 18.13 -1.14
C ARG A 435 16.24 19.54 -1.63
N GLY A 436 17.07 20.48 -1.21
CA GLY A 436 16.99 21.85 -1.67
C GLY A 436 18.21 22.68 -1.29
N VAL A 437 18.14 23.97 -1.61
CA VAL A 437 19.19 24.95 -1.26
C VAL A 437 18.51 26.15 -0.59
N VAL A 438 18.99 26.54 0.58
CA VAL A 438 18.57 27.77 1.27
C VAL A 438 19.78 28.61 1.66
N THR A 439 19.72 29.91 1.38
CA THR A 439 20.78 30.86 1.72
C THR A 439 20.21 32.13 2.34
N LEU A 440 21.03 32.89 3.07
CA LEU A 440 20.64 34.19 3.61
C LEU A 440 20.96 35.30 2.59
N SER A 441 20.09 36.31 2.48
CA SER A 441 20.41 37.54 1.73
C SER A 441 21.43 38.39 2.48
N ASP A 442 22.29 39.10 1.75
CA ASP A 442 23.22 40.10 2.29
C ASP A 442 24.21 39.60 3.36
N LEU A 443 24.34 38.28 3.55
CA LEU A 443 25.35 37.67 4.41
C LEU A 443 26.74 37.94 3.83
N LEU A 444 27.64 38.51 4.65
CA LEU A 444 29.03 38.73 4.26
C LEU A 444 29.77 37.39 4.12
N ASN A 445 30.64 37.29 3.10
CA ASN A 445 31.43 36.09 2.78
C ASN A 445 32.33 35.58 3.93
N ASP A 446 32.61 36.44 4.92
CA ASP A 446 33.39 36.13 6.11
C ASP A 446 32.61 35.23 7.11
N PHE A 447 31.28 35.15 6.98
CA PHE A 447 30.40 34.33 7.80
C PHE A 447 29.80 33.16 7.01
N LYS A 448 29.56 32.06 7.72
CA LYS A 448 29.04 30.80 7.17
C LYS A 448 27.93 30.28 8.07
N ASP A 449 26.75 30.84 7.85
CA ASP A 449 25.55 30.53 8.61
C ASP A 449 24.83 29.31 8.01
N ASN A 450 24.43 28.39 8.88
CA ASN A 450 23.43 27.40 8.51
C ASN A 450 22.01 27.96 8.70
N VAL A 451 21.06 27.34 8.01
CA VAL A 451 19.64 27.60 8.17
C VAL A 451 19.01 26.36 8.77
N ARG A 452 18.26 26.53 9.86
CA ARG A 452 17.44 25.46 10.43
C ARG A 452 16.27 25.20 9.48
N VAL A 453 16.17 23.97 9.01
CA VAL A 453 15.05 23.49 8.18
C VAL A 453 14.23 22.52 9.01
N SER A 454 12.91 22.65 8.99
CA SER A 454 11.99 21.73 9.68
C SER A 454 10.86 21.32 8.76
N ALA A 455 10.61 20.02 8.65
CA ALA A 455 9.42 19.47 8.00
C ALA A 455 8.35 19.21 9.06
N LEU A 456 7.24 19.92 8.97
CA LEU A 456 6.09 19.80 9.89
C LEU A 456 4.93 19.17 9.13
N GLY A 457 4.24 18.18 9.70
CA GLY A 457 3.01 17.65 9.10
C GLY A 457 1.94 18.75 9.02
N LYS A 458 1.23 18.86 7.90
CA LYS A 458 0.30 19.99 7.68
C LYS A 458 -0.99 19.91 8.52
N LEU A 459 -1.42 18.70 8.87
CA LEU A 459 -2.67 18.43 9.59
C LEU A 459 -2.51 18.51 11.12
N ASP A 460 -1.41 17.98 11.64
CA ASP A 460 -1.09 17.93 13.07
C ASP A 460 -0.15 19.07 13.51
N MET A 461 0.68 19.59 12.61
CA MET A 461 1.85 20.44 12.91
C MET A 461 2.92 19.71 13.72
N ASP A 462 2.92 18.37 13.69
CA ASP A 462 3.94 17.57 14.37
C ASP A 462 5.26 17.70 13.61
N THR A 463 6.35 17.82 14.36
CA THR A 463 7.70 17.99 13.78
C THR A 463 8.24 16.63 13.37
N ILE A 464 8.31 16.38 12.06
CA ILE A 464 8.74 15.10 11.50
C ILE A 464 10.26 15.08 11.32
N VAL A 465 10.84 16.19 10.84
CA VAL A 465 12.29 16.34 10.65
C VAL A 465 12.76 17.71 11.11
N VAL A 466 13.95 17.77 11.73
CA VAL A 466 14.71 18.99 12.00
C VAL A 466 16.16 18.76 11.59
N LEU A 467 16.71 19.67 10.79
CA LEU A 467 18.10 19.64 10.34
C LEU A 467 18.64 21.06 10.12
N TYR A 468 19.91 21.15 9.77
CA TYR A 468 20.58 22.39 9.39
C TYR A 468 21.20 22.24 8.00
N SER A 469 21.08 23.27 7.17
CA SER A 469 21.73 23.30 5.85
C SER A 469 23.27 23.31 5.98
N ASP A 470 23.96 22.86 4.94
CA ASP A 470 25.40 23.10 4.82
C ASP A 470 25.67 24.63 4.84
N PRO A 471 26.60 25.12 5.68
CA PRO A 471 26.83 26.55 5.86
C PRO A 471 27.70 27.20 4.76
N ALA A 472 28.21 26.42 3.81
CA ALA A 472 28.98 26.89 2.66
C ALA A 472 28.21 26.80 1.33
N THR A 473 27.39 25.77 1.12
CA THR A 473 26.58 25.59 -0.11
C THR A 473 25.11 25.99 0.08
N GLY A 474 24.59 25.94 1.31
CA GLY A 474 23.17 26.08 1.62
C GLY A 474 22.34 24.82 1.34
N GLU A 475 22.97 23.72 0.92
CA GLU A 475 22.29 22.47 0.58
C GLU A 475 21.72 21.77 1.82
N TYR A 476 20.60 21.08 1.64
CA TYR A 476 20.01 20.20 2.64
C TYR A 476 19.26 19.05 1.97
N GLU A 477 19.10 17.96 2.71
CA GLU A 477 18.45 16.72 2.26
C GLU A 477 17.82 16.01 3.46
N PHE A 478 16.64 15.42 3.27
CA PHE A 478 15.95 14.61 4.28
C PHE A 478 14.94 13.65 3.64
N GLU A 479 14.52 12.65 4.41
CA GLU A 479 13.48 11.72 4.01
C GLU A 479 12.19 11.95 4.81
N VAL A 480 11.05 11.85 4.13
CA VAL A 480 9.70 11.90 4.72
C VAL A 480 8.77 10.95 3.98
N PRO A 481 7.75 10.36 4.64
CA PRO A 481 6.72 9.60 3.94
C PRO A 481 5.86 10.51 3.05
N HIS A 482 5.06 9.90 2.18
CA HIS A 482 3.96 10.58 1.48
C HIS A 482 3.07 11.37 2.46
N GLY A 483 2.50 12.48 2.01
CA GLY A 483 1.68 13.37 2.83
C GLY A 483 1.80 14.84 2.48
N GLU A 484 1.20 15.70 3.29
CA GLU A 484 1.29 17.16 3.17
C GLU A 484 2.11 17.76 4.31
N TYR A 485 3.04 18.65 3.97
CA TYR A 485 4.02 19.23 4.88
C TYR A 485 4.13 20.74 4.74
N ASN A 486 4.47 21.39 5.85
CA ASN A 486 4.97 22.76 5.92
C ASN A 486 6.49 22.71 6.16
N ILE A 487 7.27 23.15 5.17
CA ILE A 487 8.73 23.28 5.29
C ILE A 487 9.05 24.67 5.83
N LEU A 488 9.50 24.72 7.09
CA LEU A 488 9.85 25.93 7.81
C LEU A 488 11.37 26.16 7.76
N TYR A 489 11.77 27.37 7.37
CA TYR A 489 13.15 27.84 7.33
C TYR A 489 13.37 28.95 8.35
N GLU A 490 14.41 28.81 9.18
CA GLU A 490 14.74 29.76 10.26
C GLU A 490 16.25 29.99 10.37
N SER A 491 16.67 31.25 10.50
CA SER A 491 18.01 31.63 10.96
C SER A 491 17.94 32.95 11.73
N PRO A 492 18.78 33.19 12.76
CA PRO A 492 18.78 34.45 13.50
C PRO A 492 18.98 35.68 12.60
N GLY A 493 18.28 36.78 12.88
CA GLY A 493 18.33 38.01 12.07
C GLY A 493 17.79 37.88 10.63
N SER A 494 17.10 36.78 10.31
CA SER A 494 16.39 36.59 9.04
C SER A 494 14.88 36.38 9.23
N GLU A 495 14.11 36.68 8.18
CA GLU A 495 12.69 36.31 8.10
C GLU A 495 12.52 34.79 8.17
N LYS A 496 11.53 34.33 8.95
CA LYS A 496 11.04 32.95 8.85
C LYS A 496 10.25 32.79 7.55
N LYS A 497 10.49 31.71 6.81
CA LYS A 497 9.70 31.33 5.63
C LYS A 497 9.08 29.96 5.82
N VAL A 498 7.87 29.78 5.33
CA VAL A 498 7.18 28.49 5.23
C VAL A 498 6.88 28.23 3.76
N THR A 499 7.03 26.98 3.32
CA THR A 499 6.66 26.53 1.98
C THR A 499 5.85 25.24 2.10
N GLU A 500 4.70 25.17 1.45
CA GLU A 500 3.92 23.94 1.41
C GLU A 500 4.58 22.92 0.47
N LEU A 501 4.61 21.67 0.90
CA LEU A 501 5.11 20.52 0.14
C LEU A 501 4.07 19.41 0.18
N VAL A 502 3.58 19.01 -0.99
CA VAL A 502 2.61 17.92 -1.15
C VAL A 502 3.30 16.75 -1.84
N LEU A 503 3.41 15.63 -1.12
CA LEU A 503 4.04 14.39 -1.55
C LEU A 503 2.97 13.32 -1.70
N ALA A 504 2.19 13.39 -2.78
CA ALA A 504 1.15 12.43 -3.07
C ALA A 504 1.74 11.04 -3.41
N LEU A 505 1.01 9.97 -3.08
CA LEU A 505 1.39 8.59 -3.47
C LEU A 505 1.52 8.41 -4.99
N THR A 506 0.91 9.29 -5.80
CA THR A 506 1.01 9.35 -7.26
C THR A 506 2.18 10.18 -7.81
N HIS A 507 3.06 10.72 -6.97
CA HIS A 507 4.17 11.57 -7.42
C HIS A 507 5.12 10.77 -8.36
N PRO A 508 5.61 11.34 -9.48
CA PRO A 508 6.26 10.57 -10.55
C PRO A 508 7.66 10.01 -10.21
N GLY A 509 8.24 10.38 -9.07
CA GLY A 509 9.53 9.86 -8.62
C GLY A 509 9.77 10.14 -7.14
N ASP A 510 10.67 9.38 -6.53
CA ASP A 510 10.90 9.41 -5.08
C ASP A 510 11.85 10.54 -4.65
N ASN A 511 12.57 11.15 -5.60
CA ASN A 511 13.46 12.29 -5.38
C ASN A 511 12.76 13.61 -5.71
N VAL A 512 12.71 14.54 -4.76
CA VAL A 512 12.02 15.83 -4.86
C VAL A 512 13.01 16.97 -4.60
N VAL A 513 13.09 17.91 -5.55
CA VAL A 513 13.98 19.07 -5.44
C VAL A 513 13.16 20.33 -5.21
N LEU A 514 13.29 20.90 -4.02
CA LEU A 514 12.64 22.17 -3.67
C LEU A 514 13.33 23.36 -4.37
N PRO A 515 12.57 24.37 -4.82
CA PRO A 515 13.16 25.60 -5.36
C PRO A 515 14.14 26.25 -4.38
N ARG A 516 15.20 26.89 -4.91
CA ARG A 516 16.16 27.60 -4.09
C ARG A 516 15.47 28.70 -3.28
N MET A 517 15.62 28.64 -1.95
CA MET A 517 15.09 29.61 -1.01
C MET A 517 16.16 30.66 -0.67
N VAL A 518 15.74 31.92 -0.51
CA VAL A 518 16.59 32.99 0.04
C VAL A 518 15.83 33.66 1.17
N LEU A 519 16.36 33.61 2.38
CA LEU A 519 15.78 34.31 3.52
C LEU A 519 16.24 35.76 3.51
N ALA A 520 15.29 36.70 3.45
CA ALA A 520 15.57 38.11 3.62
C ALA A 520 16.05 38.37 5.06
N LYS A 521 17.02 39.27 5.24
CA LYS A 521 17.34 39.77 6.58
C LYS A 521 16.16 40.52 7.17
N ASN A 522 15.91 40.33 8.47
CA ASN A 522 15.00 41.17 9.26
C ASN A 522 15.75 41.98 10.33
N ASP A 523 17.05 41.74 10.49
CA ASP A 523 17.93 42.63 11.24
C ASP A 523 18.54 43.71 10.36
N PHE A 524 18.53 44.94 10.87
CA PHE A 524 18.95 46.15 10.18
C PHE A 524 19.83 47.04 11.09
N ILE A 525 20.22 46.58 12.29
CA ILE A 525 20.94 47.38 13.29
C ILE A 525 22.06 46.53 13.92
N ALA A 526 23.32 46.87 13.62
CA ALA A 526 24.45 46.27 14.33
C ALA A 526 24.54 46.82 15.77
N GLU A 527 24.66 45.96 16.79
CA GLU A 527 24.87 46.43 18.16
C GLU A 527 26.34 46.77 18.47
N LEU A 528 26.60 48.00 18.91
CA LEU A 528 27.87 48.42 19.52
C LEU A 528 27.65 49.45 20.65
N LYS A 529 28.15 49.13 21.84
CA LYS A 529 28.04 49.94 23.06
C LYS A 529 29.41 49.97 23.78
N LEU A 530 29.89 51.17 24.12
CA LEU A 530 31.03 51.31 25.03
C LEU A 530 30.58 50.97 26.45
N VAL A 531 31.08 49.88 27.03
CA VAL A 531 30.98 49.65 28.46
C VAL A 531 31.91 50.67 29.12
N LYS A 532 31.43 51.34 30.18
CA LYS A 532 32.08 52.55 30.70
C LYS A 532 33.57 52.28 31.00
N PRO A 533 34.52 52.92 30.31
CA PRO A 533 35.92 52.85 30.72
C PRO A 533 36.07 53.46 32.11
N ALA A 534 37.14 53.12 32.84
CA ALA A 534 37.43 53.71 34.14
C ALA A 534 37.80 55.20 34.01
N THR A 535 36.79 56.08 33.94
CA THR A 535 36.93 57.50 33.56
C THR A 535 37.54 58.40 34.63
N ASP A 536 37.66 57.96 35.87
CA ASP A 536 38.18 58.77 36.98
C ASP A 536 39.73 58.73 37.10
N ARG A 537 40.39 57.92 36.26
CA ARG A 537 41.87 57.81 36.23
C ARG A 537 42.47 58.86 35.30
N LYS A 538 43.53 59.55 35.75
CA LYS A 538 44.40 60.36 34.89
C LYS A 538 45.44 59.46 34.23
N TYR A 539 45.57 59.58 32.92
CA TYR A 539 46.50 58.78 32.11
C TYR A 539 47.77 59.55 31.74
N SER A 540 48.90 58.84 31.74
CA SER A 540 50.21 59.27 31.25
C SER A 540 50.51 58.67 29.87
N ALA A 541 51.44 59.27 29.12
CA ALA A 541 51.89 58.67 27.86
C ALA A 541 52.68 57.38 28.15
N GLY A 542 52.29 56.28 27.50
CA GLY A 542 52.79 54.93 27.77
C GLY A 542 51.87 54.09 28.66
N ASP A 543 50.81 54.67 29.25
CA ASP A 543 49.81 53.89 29.99
C ASP A 543 48.99 53.01 29.03
N THR A 544 48.74 51.77 29.44
CA THR A 544 47.76 50.89 28.80
C THR A 544 46.35 51.21 29.30
N LEU A 545 45.42 51.34 28.37
CA LEU A 545 43.99 51.48 28.59
C LEU A 545 43.27 50.22 28.08
N MET A 546 42.43 49.64 28.93
CA MET A 546 41.47 48.61 28.52
C MET A 546 40.14 49.31 28.18
N ILE A 547 39.60 49.03 27.00
CA ILE A 547 38.31 49.56 26.54
C ILE A 547 37.36 48.39 26.36
N GLU A 548 36.39 48.27 27.25
CA GLU A 548 35.35 47.23 27.19
C GLU A 548 34.22 47.66 26.25
N LEU A 549 33.82 46.75 25.38
CA LEU A 549 32.74 46.91 24.39
C LEU A 549 31.73 45.79 24.62
N ALA A 550 30.44 46.15 24.65
CA ALA A 550 29.37 45.20 24.38
C ALA A 550 29.04 45.34 22.90
N ILE A 551 29.18 44.25 22.15
CA ILE A 551 29.16 44.21 20.69
C ILE A 551 28.46 42.94 20.24
N GLU A 552 27.71 43.01 19.15
CA GLU A 552 27.00 41.86 18.60
C GLU A 552 27.97 40.73 18.16
N PRO A 553 27.77 39.48 18.61
CA PRO A 553 28.46 38.31 18.08
C PRO A 553 28.30 38.17 16.55
N SER A 554 29.27 37.53 15.89
CA SER A 554 29.34 37.48 14.41
C SER A 554 29.39 38.87 13.75
N SER A 555 30.18 39.77 14.33
CA SER A 555 30.52 41.08 13.76
C SER A 555 32.00 41.22 13.44
N ILE A 556 32.34 42.12 12.52
CA ILE A 556 33.69 42.60 12.26
C ILE A 556 33.85 43.96 12.94
N LEU A 557 34.70 44.02 13.97
CA LEU A 557 35.06 45.25 14.66
C LEU A 557 36.34 45.84 14.07
N LYS A 558 36.23 47.03 13.49
CA LYS A 558 37.36 47.86 13.08
C LYS A 558 37.64 48.94 14.13
N VAL A 559 38.90 49.10 14.53
CA VAL A 559 39.34 50.13 15.47
C VAL A 559 40.36 51.05 14.81
N GLU A 560 40.08 52.36 14.73
CA GLU A 560 41.07 53.36 14.31
C GLU A 560 41.59 54.14 15.52
N HIS A 561 42.91 54.12 15.75
CA HIS A 561 43.57 54.97 16.75
C HIS A 561 44.19 56.19 16.07
N ARG A 562 43.74 57.38 16.46
CA ARG A 562 44.28 58.67 16.00
C ARG A 562 44.88 59.45 17.16
N VAL A 563 46.01 60.11 16.93
CA VAL A 563 46.67 60.98 17.91
C VAL A 563 46.90 62.36 17.33
N ASN A 564 46.30 63.37 17.96
CA ASN A 564 46.25 64.76 17.47
C ASN A 564 45.80 64.84 15.98
N GLY A 565 44.79 64.05 15.62
CA GLY A 565 44.23 63.95 14.26
C GLY A 565 44.93 62.96 13.30
N ASN A 566 46.21 62.64 13.53
CA ASN A 566 46.98 61.72 12.68
C ASN A 566 46.64 60.27 12.99
N LEU A 567 46.44 59.42 11.97
CA LEU A 567 46.24 57.98 12.14
C LEU A 567 47.53 57.33 12.65
N VAL A 568 47.41 56.57 13.74
CA VAL A 568 48.51 55.86 14.40
C VAL A 568 48.47 54.36 14.09
N GLY A 569 47.28 53.79 14.01
CA GLY A 569 47.06 52.38 13.70
C GLY A 569 45.59 52.11 13.37
N THR A 570 45.37 50.98 12.71
CA THR A 570 44.06 50.40 12.44
C THR A 570 44.15 48.91 12.72
N ASP A 571 43.26 48.42 13.58
CA ASP A 571 43.13 47.00 13.92
C ASP A 571 41.74 46.50 13.51
N GLU A 572 41.62 45.22 13.18
CA GLU A 572 40.36 44.58 12.77
C GLU A 572 40.23 43.20 13.42
N PHE A 573 39.05 42.91 13.96
CA PHE A 573 38.75 41.71 14.73
C PHE A 573 37.43 41.09 14.29
N ILE A 574 37.36 39.76 14.19
CA ILE A 574 36.09 39.04 14.13
C ILE A 574 35.65 38.76 15.57
N ILE A 575 34.41 39.13 15.88
CA ILE A 575 33.81 39.07 17.21
C ILE A 575 32.94 37.82 17.32
N TYR A 576 33.21 36.98 18.31
CA TYR A 576 32.48 35.74 18.58
C TYR A 576 31.64 35.80 19.86
N ASP A 577 32.04 36.63 20.83
CA ASP A 577 31.38 36.83 22.11
C ASP A 577 30.66 38.19 22.14
N ASP A 578 29.67 38.34 23.01
CA ASP A 578 28.88 39.58 23.17
C ASP A 578 29.65 40.72 23.88
N HIS A 579 30.84 40.41 24.39
CA HIS A 579 31.76 41.34 25.05
C HIS A 579 33.17 41.23 24.45
N PHE A 580 33.79 42.37 24.15
CA PHE A 580 35.17 42.45 23.64
C PHE A 580 35.96 43.50 24.42
N THR A 581 37.23 43.22 24.73
CA THR A 581 38.13 44.20 25.37
C THR A 581 39.27 44.56 24.43
N TYR A 582 39.34 45.84 24.04
CA TYR A 582 40.44 46.37 23.25
C TYR A 582 41.53 46.96 24.16
N GLU A 583 42.78 46.54 23.96
CA GLU A 583 43.95 47.07 24.68
C GLU A 583 44.63 48.17 23.85
N ALA A 584 44.81 49.36 24.43
CA ALA A 584 45.39 50.52 23.76
C ALA A 584 46.52 51.18 24.55
N VAL A 585 47.68 51.39 23.92
CA VAL A 585 48.78 52.16 24.50
C VAL A 585 48.61 53.65 24.19
N LEU A 586 48.40 54.46 25.23
CA LEU A 586 48.13 55.88 25.13
C LEU A 586 49.39 56.71 24.80
N ARG A 587 49.26 57.68 23.89
CA ARG A 587 50.36 58.58 23.48
C ARG A 587 50.12 60.01 23.98
N SER A 588 51.14 60.86 23.98
CA SER A 588 50.99 62.28 24.38
C SER A 588 50.02 63.04 23.46
N GLY A 589 49.02 63.72 24.04
CA GLY A 589 48.05 64.55 23.33
C GLY A 589 46.63 63.96 23.34
N GLU A 590 45.83 64.36 22.36
CA GLU A 590 44.47 63.84 22.17
C GLU A 590 44.57 62.45 21.51
N ASN A 591 44.15 61.40 22.21
CA ASN A 591 43.99 60.06 21.67
C ASN A 591 42.50 59.87 21.36
N ARG A 592 42.17 59.55 20.11
CA ARG A 592 40.82 59.22 19.67
C ARG A 592 40.80 57.80 19.14
N PHE A 593 39.85 57.02 19.64
CA PHE A 593 39.55 55.67 19.19
C PHE A 593 38.18 55.68 18.54
N THR A 594 38.11 55.31 17.26
CA THR A 594 36.86 55.17 16.52
C THR A 594 36.62 53.67 16.30
N PHE A 595 35.60 53.14 16.98
CA PHE A 595 35.15 51.75 16.90
C PHE A 595 34.02 51.68 15.89
N THR A 596 34.17 50.87 14.85
CA THR A 596 33.13 50.61 13.86
C THR A 596 32.83 49.12 13.87
N SER A 597 31.66 48.73 14.38
CA SER A 597 31.13 47.39 14.20
C SER A 597 30.47 47.29 12.82
N ARG A 598 30.61 46.14 12.18
CA ARG A 598 29.87 45.73 11.00
C ARG A 598 29.34 44.32 11.26
N ASP A 599 28.03 44.16 11.35
CA ASP A 599 27.43 42.84 11.54
C ASP A 599 27.54 41.95 10.30
N ARG A 600 27.14 40.68 10.44
CA ARG A 600 27.12 39.68 9.37
C ARG A 600 26.21 40.03 8.18
N PHE A 601 25.26 40.95 8.35
CA PHE A 601 24.34 41.44 7.32
C PHE A 601 24.74 42.81 6.76
N ASN A 602 25.98 43.23 7.01
CA ASN A 602 26.60 44.48 6.57
C ASN A 602 25.90 45.75 7.09
N ASN A 603 25.12 45.67 8.18
CA ASN A 603 24.72 46.87 8.92
C ASN A 603 25.94 47.34 9.74
N THR A 604 26.08 48.65 9.98
CA THR A 604 27.27 49.22 10.64
C THR A 604 26.89 50.19 11.75
N GLU A 605 27.57 50.11 12.88
CA GLU A 605 27.39 51.02 14.01
C GLU A 605 28.73 51.55 14.53
N MET A 606 28.77 52.84 14.89
CA MET A 606 30.01 53.52 15.28
C MET A 606 29.96 54.09 16.69
N ARG A 607 31.08 53.97 17.44
CA ARG A 607 31.31 54.64 18.72
C ARG A 607 32.69 55.29 18.74
N GLU A 608 32.80 56.43 19.41
CA GLU A 608 34.08 57.10 19.62
C GLU A 608 34.41 57.24 21.11
N LEU A 609 35.67 57.05 21.46
CA LEU A 609 36.23 57.39 22.77
C LEU A 609 37.42 58.34 22.56
N SER A 610 37.39 59.50 23.20
CA SER A 610 38.49 60.48 23.16
C SER A 610 39.06 60.72 24.55
N ILE A 611 40.38 60.57 24.70
CA ILE A 611 41.11 60.73 25.96
C ILE A 611 42.31 61.65 25.74
N ASN A 612 42.35 62.75 26.50
CA ASN A 612 43.46 63.69 26.49
C ASN A 612 44.52 63.28 27.51
N VAL A 613 45.75 63.04 27.04
CA VAL A 613 46.86 62.51 27.82
C VAL A 613 47.91 63.58 28.00
N SER A 614 48.15 63.97 29.25
CA SER A 614 49.08 65.05 29.58
C SER A 614 50.54 64.56 29.63
N ASN A 615 51.47 65.41 29.20
CA ASN A 615 52.91 65.10 29.14
C ASN A 615 53.63 65.06 30.51
N LYS A 616 52.91 64.80 31.61
CA LYS A 616 53.47 64.75 32.97
C LYS A 616 53.14 63.41 33.63
N PRO A 617 54.14 62.68 34.16
CA PRO A 617 53.90 61.42 34.84
C PRO A 617 53.14 61.67 36.15
N VAL A 618 52.11 60.87 36.42
CA VAL A 618 51.37 60.89 37.69
C VAL A 618 51.50 59.53 38.36
N ALA A 619 52.03 59.52 39.59
CA ALA A 619 52.22 58.30 40.37
C ALA A 619 50.88 57.65 40.75
N HIS A 620 50.83 56.33 40.71
CA HIS A 620 49.69 55.56 41.20
C HIS A 620 49.69 55.45 42.73
N VAL A 621 48.50 55.56 43.31
CA VAL A 621 48.18 55.13 44.67
C VAL A 621 47.14 54.03 44.53
N VAL A 622 47.37 52.90 45.20
CA VAL A 622 46.46 51.75 45.26
C VAL A 622 45.78 51.78 46.62
N GLU A 623 44.45 51.77 46.65
CA GLU A 623 43.70 51.37 47.84
C GLU A 623 42.68 50.28 47.49
N LYS A 624 42.71 49.20 48.27
CA LYS A 624 41.66 48.19 48.34
C LYS A 624 40.56 48.69 49.27
N HIS A 625 39.31 48.32 49.03
CA HIS A 625 38.39 47.87 50.10
C HIS A 625 37.42 46.80 49.57
N VAL A 626 36.79 46.06 50.48
CA VAL A 626 36.02 44.83 50.23
C VAL A 626 34.59 44.99 50.77
N ASP A 627 33.63 44.34 50.12
CA ASP A 627 32.18 44.49 50.28
C ASP A 627 31.55 44.18 51.66
N THR A 628 30.32 44.67 51.82
CA THR A 628 29.38 44.27 52.90
C THR A 628 27.95 44.02 52.40
N ASN A 629 27.52 42.75 52.44
CA ASN A 629 26.20 42.20 52.84
C ASN A 629 24.86 42.53 52.12
N TYR A 630 23.90 41.57 52.29
CA TYR A 630 22.43 41.61 52.10
C TYR A 630 21.86 41.59 50.65
N ILE A 631 20.71 40.97 50.31
CA ILE A 631 19.99 39.74 50.77
C ILE A 631 18.89 39.35 49.73
N VAL A 632 18.56 38.05 49.59
CA VAL A 632 17.30 37.35 49.16
C VAL A 632 16.22 38.17 48.41
N PRO A 633 15.82 37.77 47.17
CA PRO A 633 14.61 36.92 46.92
C PRO A 633 14.70 35.98 45.67
N VAL A 634 13.81 35.02 45.33
CA VAL A 634 12.73 34.21 45.99
C VAL A 634 12.46 32.90 45.15
N GLU A 635 11.55 32.05 45.61
CA GLU A 635 10.98 30.78 45.06
C GLU A 635 10.93 30.53 43.53
N VAL A 636 11.31 29.30 43.15
CA VAL A 636 10.86 28.64 41.91
C VAL A 636 9.53 27.94 42.18
N GLN A 637 8.44 28.42 41.59
CA GLN A 637 7.20 27.65 41.50
C GLN A 637 7.30 26.65 40.34
N LYS A 638 6.98 25.37 40.63
CA LYS A 638 6.79 24.35 39.59
C LYS A 638 5.38 24.47 39.05
N GLU A 639 5.25 24.76 37.75
CA GLU A 639 3.99 24.56 37.04
C GLU A 639 3.68 23.07 36.82
N PRO A 640 2.39 22.70 36.69
CA PRO A 640 1.96 21.31 36.73
C PRO A 640 2.30 20.53 35.45
N VAL A 641 2.53 19.24 35.63
CA VAL A 641 2.57 18.27 34.54
C VAL A 641 1.18 18.19 33.90
N THR A 642 1.06 18.64 32.66
CA THR A 642 -0.05 18.28 31.78
C THR A 642 0.40 17.13 30.90
N ASP A 643 -0.13 15.94 31.16
CA ASP A 643 0.11 14.78 30.31
C ASP A 643 -0.39 15.09 28.89
N LYS A 644 0.53 15.04 27.93
CA LYS A 644 0.18 15.12 26.52
C LYS A 644 -0.56 13.84 26.14
N ILE A 645 -1.87 13.96 25.95
CA ILE A 645 -2.64 12.98 25.17
C ILE A 645 -1.98 12.91 23.78
N THR A 646 -1.36 11.77 23.49
CA THR A 646 -0.73 11.49 22.19
C THR A 646 -1.80 11.38 21.11
N ARG A 647 -1.51 11.96 19.94
CA ARG A 647 -2.39 11.90 18.77
C ARG A 647 -2.18 10.59 18.04
N ASP A 648 -3.13 9.67 18.17
CA ASP A 648 -3.26 8.59 17.19
C ASP A 648 -3.74 9.19 15.85
N LYS A 649 -3.03 8.86 14.77
CA LYS A 649 -3.54 9.01 13.39
C LYS A 649 -4.34 7.76 13.03
N ASP A 650 -5.35 7.94 12.18
CA ASP A 650 -6.56 7.10 12.14
C ASP A 650 -6.38 5.68 11.54
N LEU A 651 -5.69 4.79 12.27
CA LEU A 651 -5.83 3.32 12.15
C LEU A 651 -7.26 2.84 12.49
N SER A 652 -8.12 3.72 13.00
CA SER A 652 -9.42 3.38 13.57
C SER A 652 -10.51 3.16 12.51
N ILE A 653 -10.52 3.92 11.40
CA ILE A 653 -11.63 3.90 10.43
C ILE A 653 -11.69 2.56 9.69
N ASP A 654 -10.56 2.08 9.16
CA ASP A 654 -10.54 0.81 8.43
C ASP A 654 -10.69 -0.40 9.35
N SER A 655 -10.15 -0.32 10.58
CA SER A 655 -10.42 -1.31 11.62
C SER A 655 -11.91 -1.39 11.98
N MET A 656 -12.59 -0.24 12.12
CA MET A 656 -14.04 -0.17 12.36
C MET A 656 -14.84 -0.69 11.16
N ARG A 657 -14.49 -0.29 9.93
CA ARG A 657 -15.11 -0.81 8.69
C ARG A 657 -15.03 -2.33 8.62
N GLN A 658 -13.84 -2.89 8.86
CA GLN A 658 -13.60 -4.33 8.80
C GLN A 658 -14.37 -5.06 9.91
N ALA A 659 -14.31 -4.57 11.16
CA ALA A 659 -15.01 -5.18 12.28
C ALA A 659 -16.54 -5.12 12.13
N ILE A 660 -17.09 -4.00 11.65
CA ILE A 660 -18.53 -3.86 11.36
C ILE A 660 -18.93 -4.81 10.23
N SER A 661 -18.23 -4.80 9.09
CA SER A 661 -18.53 -5.67 7.95
C SER A 661 -18.50 -7.15 8.32
N GLN A 662 -17.51 -7.57 9.11
CA GLN A 662 -17.41 -8.94 9.63
C GLN A 662 -18.54 -9.29 10.62
N ALA A 663 -18.95 -8.35 11.48
CA ALA A 663 -19.99 -8.58 12.48
C ALA A 663 -21.42 -8.56 11.91
N THR A 664 -21.69 -7.74 10.90
CA THR A 664 -23.02 -7.64 10.25
C THR A 664 -23.23 -8.68 9.15
N GLY A 665 -22.14 -9.25 8.62
CA GLY A 665 -22.17 -9.98 7.35
C GLY A 665 -22.53 -9.07 6.18
N ASN A 666 -22.78 -9.67 5.02
CA ASN A 666 -23.09 -8.95 3.77
C ASN A 666 -24.51 -8.33 3.74
N ASP A 667 -24.94 -7.69 4.83
CA ASP A 667 -26.21 -6.95 4.87
C ASP A 667 -26.18 -5.81 3.83
N PRO A 668 -27.06 -5.81 2.82
CA PRO A 668 -26.96 -4.86 1.73
C PRO A 668 -27.18 -3.41 2.14
N ALA A 669 -27.97 -3.15 3.20
CA ALA A 669 -28.24 -1.79 3.66
C ALA A 669 -27.07 -1.24 4.48
N MET A 670 -26.45 -2.06 5.32
CA MET A 670 -25.23 -1.70 6.04
C MET A 670 -24.06 -1.47 5.08
N LEU A 671 -23.88 -2.35 4.09
CA LEU A 671 -22.83 -2.19 3.08
C LEU A 671 -23.03 -0.92 2.24
N ASP A 672 -24.25 -0.66 1.77
CA ASP A 672 -24.59 0.57 1.04
C ASP A 672 -24.36 1.83 1.90
N ALA A 673 -24.70 1.78 3.19
CA ALA A 673 -24.45 2.87 4.12
C ALA A 673 -22.94 3.10 4.39
N ILE A 674 -22.14 2.04 4.52
CA ILE A 674 -20.68 2.12 4.63
C ILE A 674 -20.06 2.73 3.37
N VAL A 675 -20.54 2.34 2.18
CA VAL A 675 -20.09 2.87 0.88
C VAL A 675 -20.44 4.35 0.75
N LYS A 676 -21.72 4.74 0.86
CA LYS A 676 -22.17 6.14 0.79
C LYS A 676 -21.56 7.05 1.86
N THR A 677 -21.17 6.49 3.01
CA THR A 677 -20.42 7.22 4.04
C THR A 677 -18.97 7.42 3.60
N SER A 678 -18.35 6.40 3.01
CA SER A 678 -16.97 6.45 2.52
C SER A 678 -16.79 7.30 1.25
N GLU A 679 -17.85 7.53 0.48
CA GLU A 679 -17.90 8.47 -0.65
C GLU A 679 -17.91 9.96 -0.23
N LYS A 680 -18.16 10.26 1.05
CA LYS A 680 -18.13 11.63 1.58
C LYS A 680 -16.70 11.99 2.03
N SER A 681 -16.29 13.24 1.83
CA SER A 681 -14.95 13.75 2.20
C SER A 681 -14.78 13.94 3.72
N ILE A 682 -14.75 12.83 4.43
CA ILE A 682 -14.71 12.72 5.89
C ILE A 682 -13.27 12.82 6.41
N ARG A 683 -13.07 13.51 7.53
CA ARG A 683 -11.76 13.99 7.99
C ARG A 683 -11.24 13.33 9.26
N ASN A 684 -12.07 12.56 9.96
CA ASN A 684 -11.73 11.84 11.19
C ASN A 684 -12.77 10.76 11.52
N ALA A 685 -12.38 9.82 12.37
CA ALA A 685 -13.22 8.69 12.80
C ALA A 685 -14.58 9.06 13.42
N GLY A 686 -14.69 10.19 14.12
CA GLY A 686 -15.95 10.65 14.69
C GLY A 686 -16.94 11.16 13.64
N GLU A 687 -16.44 11.90 12.65
CA GLU A 687 -17.22 12.33 11.48
C GLU A 687 -17.63 11.13 10.62
N TRP A 688 -16.78 10.09 10.55
CA TRP A 688 -17.11 8.82 9.90
C TRP A 688 -18.26 8.10 10.62
N LEU A 689 -18.12 7.85 11.93
CA LEU A 689 -19.11 7.12 12.72
C LEU A 689 -20.47 7.84 12.76
N GLY A 690 -20.47 9.17 12.93
CA GLY A 690 -21.71 9.97 12.91
C GLY A 690 -22.39 10.02 11.54
N THR A 691 -21.60 10.00 10.46
CA THR A 691 -22.14 9.93 9.10
C THR A 691 -22.70 8.54 8.80
N LEU A 692 -22.00 7.46 9.18
CA LEU A 692 -22.49 6.08 9.05
C LEU A 692 -23.82 5.89 9.77
N TYR A 693 -23.89 6.31 11.04
CA TYR A 693 -25.12 6.26 11.83
C TYR A 693 -26.29 6.99 11.15
N SER A 694 -26.03 8.15 10.54
CA SER A 694 -27.07 8.94 9.86
C SER A 694 -27.53 8.28 8.56
N VAL A 695 -26.58 7.87 7.70
CA VAL A 695 -26.86 7.25 6.39
C VAL A 695 -27.55 5.90 6.55
N ALA A 696 -27.08 5.05 7.47
CA ALA A 696 -27.69 3.73 7.70
C ALA A 696 -29.17 3.84 8.06
N ILE A 697 -29.55 4.82 8.89
CA ILE A 697 -30.95 5.07 9.27
C ILE A 697 -31.75 5.66 8.10
N GLU A 698 -31.17 6.55 7.30
CA GLU A 698 -31.81 7.10 6.09
C GLU A 698 -32.10 6.01 5.03
N ASP A 699 -31.21 5.03 4.90
CA ASP A 699 -31.33 3.89 3.97
C ASP A 699 -32.12 2.69 4.53
N GLY A 700 -32.73 2.84 5.72
CA GLY A 700 -33.71 1.88 6.26
C GLY A 700 -33.16 0.84 7.24
N THR A 701 -31.92 0.98 7.70
CA THR A 701 -31.41 0.23 8.86
C THR A 701 -32.15 0.67 10.12
N ASP A 702 -32.53 -0.28 10.99
CA ASP A 702 -33.17 0.08 12.25
C ASP A 702 -32.20 0.88 13.14
N LYS A 703 -32.66 2.03 13.64
CA LYS A 703 -31.91 2.87 14.60
C LYS A 703 -31.49 2.07 15.83
N GLU A 704 -32.29 1.11 16.28
CA GLU A 704 -31.96 0.28 17.44
C GLU A 704 -30.77 -0.66 17.15
N ILE A 705 -30.64 -1.15 15.91
CA ILE A 705 -29.48 -1.95 15.48
C ILE A 705 -28.22 -1.08 15.47
N MET A 706 -28.28 0.14 14.94
CA MET A 706 -27.13 1.06 14.94
C MET A 706 -26.67 1.44 16.37
N LEU A 707 -27.61 1.68 17.28
CA LEU A 707 -27.28 1.98 18.69
C LEU A 707 -26.60 0.79 19.38
N ARG A 708 -27.11 -0.44 19.17
CA ARG A 708 -26.53 -1.68 19.70
C ARG A 708 -25.17 -2.00 19.10
N LEU A 709 -24.97 -1.78 17.80
CA LEU A 709 -23.66 -1.96 17.14
C LEU A 709 -22.61 -1.00 17.71
N ILE A 710 -22.96 0.27 17.92
CA ILE A 710 -22.06 1.24 18.55
C ILE A 710 -21.76 0.84 19.99
N ALA A 711 -22.77 0.44 20.77
CA ALA A 711 -22.60 -0.06 22.13
C ALA A 711 -21.70 -1.31 22.19
N ALA A 712 -21.85 -2.26 21.27
CA ALA A 712 -21.01 -3.46 21.20
C ALA A 712 -19.52 -3.16 20.94
N MET A 713 -19.23 -2.04 20.27
CA MET A 713 -17.86 -1.57 20.03
C MET A 713 -17.28 -0.75 21.20
N THR A 714 -18.09 -0.28 22.15
CA THR A 714 -17.67 0.62 23.25
C THR A 714 -17.95 0.11 24.66
N ALA A 715 -18.79 -0.91 24.86
CA ALA A 715 -19.21 -1.39 26.17
C ALA A 715 -18.98 -2.90 26.32
N ASP A 716 -18.78 -3.36 27.56
CA ASP A 716 -18.73 -4.78 27.89
C ASP A 716 -20.15 -5.33 28.12
N GLU A 717 -20.34 -6.64 27.89
CA GLU A 717 -21.64 -7.36 27.96
C GLU A 717 -22.44 -7.09 29.25
N ASN A 718 -21.75 -6.77 30.36
CA ASN A 718 -22.35 -6.56 31.68
C ASN A 718 -22.23 -5.11 32.19
N MET A 719 -21.89 -4.14 31.34
CA MET A 719 -21.70 -2.75 31.74
C MET A 719 -23.03 -2.03 31.97
N THR A 720 -23.20 -1.42 33.15
CA THR A 720 -24.42 -0.66 33.47
C THR A 720 -24.45 0.70 32.76
N ALA A 721 -25.63 1.27 32.52
CA ALA A 721 -25.74 2.64 31.98
C ALA A 721 -24.95 3.69 32.79
N GLN A 722 -24.90 3.54 34.12
CA GLN A 722 -24.19 4.48 34.99
C GLN A 722 -22.66 4.31 34.92
N ASP A 723 -22.17 3.10 34.68
CA ASP A 723 -20.73 2.85 34.48
C ASP A 723 -20.29 3.22 33.06
N TYR A 724 -21.16 2.99 32.07
CA TYR A 724 -20.94 3.46 30.70
C TYR A 724 -20.88 4.98 30.60
N LEU A 725 -21.74 5.73 31.32
CA LEU A 725 -21.62 7.19 31.44
C LEU A 725 -20.25 7.64 31.98
N LYS A 726 -19.73 6.97 33.02
CA LYS A 726 -18.40 7.30 33.60
C LYS A 726 -17.27 6.95 32.65
N ALA A 727 -17.33 5.79 31.99
CA ALA A 727 -16.35 5.38 31.01
C ALA A 727 -16.31 6.35 29.83
N LEU A 728 -17.48 6.75 29.33
CA LEU A 728 -17.62 7.74 28.27
C LEU A 728 -17.10 9.13 28.69
N GLU A 729 -17.26 9.56 29.96
CA GLU A 729 -16.72 10.85 30.45
C GLU A 729 -15.22 11.01 30.17
N VAL A 730 -14.44 9.92 30.28
CA VAL A 730 -12.98 9.92 30.08
C VAL A 730 -12.56 10.36 28.67
N TYR A 731 -13.39 10.07 27.66
CA TYR A 731 -13.09 10.34 26.26
C TYR A 731 -13.63 11.69 25.76
N ASN A 732 -14.25 12.48 26.66
CA ASN A 732 -14.97 13.71 26.36
C ASN A 732 -14.30 14.99 26.88
N ASP A 733 -14.51 16.08 26.14
CA ASP A 733 -14.05 17.42 26.48
C ASP A 733 -15.22 18.42 26.51
N GLY A 734 -15.04 19.54 27.22
CA GLY A 734 -15.98 20.68 27.21
C GLY A 734 -17.41 20.32 27.65
N LYS A 735 -18.40 20.89 26.96
CA LYS A 735 -19.82 20.85 27.39
C LYS A 735 -20.43 19.45 27.41
N LEU A 736 -19.97 18.54 26.55
CA LEU A 736 -20.45 17.16 26.57
C LEU A 736 -19.95 16.45 27.84
N ARG A 737 -18.68 16.67 28.21
CA ARG A 737 -18.14 16.19 29.49
C ARG A 737 -18.90 16.77 30.67
N ASP A 738 -19.11 18.09 30.71
CA ASP A 738 -19.88 18.75 31.77
C ASP A 738 -21.31 18.20 31.88
N PHE A 739 -21.94 17.86 30.76
CA PHE A 739 -23.28 17.28 30.73
C PHE A 739 -23.31 15.83 31.25
N ILE A 740 -22.33 15.00 30.86
CA ILE A 740 -22.18 13.62 31.33
C ILE A 740 -21.84 13.57 32.82
N ALA A 741 -20.93 14.42 33.31
CA ALA A 741 -20.52 14.48 34.72
C ALA A 741 -21.66 14.89 35.68
N ASN A 742 -22.72 15.52 35.15
CA ASN A 742 -23.93 15.88 35.88
C ASN A 742 -25.13 14.95 35.55
N ALA A 743 -24.93 13.89 34.78
CA ALA A 743 -25.95 12.91 34.44
C ALA A 743 -26.01 11.77 35.46
N ASP A 744 -27.23 11.38 35.83
CA ASP A 744 -27.55 10.24 36.68
C ASP A 744 -28.45 9.31 35.86
N ALA A 745 -28.00 8.07 35.65
CA ALA A 745 -28.67 7.11 34.77
C ALA A 745 -30.06 6.73 35.29
N ASP A 746 -30.19 6.52 36.60
CA ASP A 746 -31.46 6.14 37.24
C ASP A 746 -32.48 7.29 37.15
N GLN A 747 -32.04 8.53 37.37
CA GLN A 747 -32.89 9.73 37.23
C GLN A 747 -33.27 10.01 35.77
N ALA A 748 -32.40 9.66 34.82
CA ALA A 748 -32.67 9.78 33.38
C ALA A 748 -33.49 8.59 32.82
N GLY A 749 -33.68 7.52 33.60
CA GLY A 749 -34.42 6.31 33.20
C GLY A 749 -33.66 5.41 32.23
N LEU A 750 -32.32 5.42 32.28
CA LEU A 750 -31.43 4.70 31.36
C LEU A 750 -30.98 3.38 32.01
N SER A 751 -31.16 2.26 31.32
CA SER A 751 -30.81 0.93 31.84
C SER A 751 -29.56 0.34 31.16
N THR A 752 -29.35 0.63 29.87
CA THR A 752 -28.26 0.04 29.07
C THR A 752 -27.32 1.07 28.42
N PRO A 753 -26.15 0.67 27.87
CA PRO A 753 -25.30 1.55 27.08
C PRO A 753 -26.00 2.16 25.85
N GLU A 754 -26.90 1.43 25.20
CA GLU A 754 -27.71 1.92 24.07
C GLU A 754 -28.67 3.05 24.48
N ASP A 755 -29.30 2.92 25.65
CA ASP A 755 -30.13 3.98 26.23
C ASP A 755 -29.32 5.26 26.40
N VAL A 756 -28.08 5.15 26.90
CA VAL A 756 -27.17 6.28 27.10
C VAL A 756 -26.80 6.93 25.75
N ILE A 757 -26.40 6.16 24.74
CA ILE A 757 -26.06 6.71 23.41
C ILE A 757 -27.27 7.43 22.82
N ASN A 758 -28.44 6.79 22.83
CA ASN A 758 -29.68 7.37 22.31
C ASN A 758 -30.08 8.64 23.08
N TRP A 759 -29.98 8.62 24.41
CA TRP A 759 -30.28 9.77 25.26
C TRP A 759 -29.34 10.95 24.98
N LEU A 760 -28.04 10.72 24.81
CA LEU A 760 -27.07 11.76 24.45
C LEU A 760 -27.32 12.33 23.05
N VAL A 761 -27.60 11.49 22.05
CA VAL A 761 -28.00 11.95 20.70
C VAL A 761 -29.20 12.90 20.79
N ASN A 762 -30.24 12.50 21.52
CA ASN A 762 -31.50 13.25 21.63
C ASN A 762 -31.42 14.49 22.55
N ASN A 763 -30.45 14.57 23.47
CA ASN A 763 -30.30 15.68 24.43
C ASN A 763 -29.17 16.68 24.09
N SER A 764 -28.44 16.49 23.00
CA SER A 764 -27.40 17.41 22.48
C SER A 764 -27.74 18.89 22.63
N SER A 765 -28.86 19.33 22.05
CA SER A 765 -29.35 20.73 22.15
C SER A 765 -29.61 21.21 23.59
N LYS A 766 -29.95 20.32 24.53
CA LYS A 766 -30.21 20.63 25.94
C LYS A 766 -28.91 20.70 26.77
N GLY A 767 -27.93 19.86 26.47
CA GLY A 767 -26.59 19.92 27.06
C GLY A 767 -25.67 20.96 26.43
N GLY A 768 -26.06 21.54 25.30
CA GLY A 768 -25.32 22.60 24.62
C GLY A 768 -24.09 22.11 23.85
N TYR A 769 -24.01 20.81 23.57
CA TYR A 769 -23.04 20.13 22.71
C TYR A 769 -23.69 19.69 21.40
N THR A 770 -22.88 19.28 20.44
CA THR A 770 -23.28 18.76 19.12
C THR A 770 -23.27 17.24 19.10
N THR A 771 -24.09 16.63 18.25
CA THR A 771 -24.01 15.17 18.00
C THR A 771 -22.64 14.76 17.45
N GLN A 772 -21.95 15.66 16.74
CA GLN A 772 -20.60 15.43 16.24
C GLN A 772 -19.56 15.27 17.36
N GLU A 773 -19.63 16.09 18.43
CA GLU A 773 -18.75 15.94 19.60
C GLU A 773 -18.96 14.57 20.29
N LEU A 774 -20.21 14.07 20.32
CA LEU A 774 -20.53 12.74 20.83
C LEU A 774 -19.93 11.62 19.97
N PHE A 775 -20.06 11.67 18.64
CA PHE A 775 -19.49 10.64 17.78
C PHE A 775 -17.95 10.66 17.75
N VAL A 776 -17.31 11.82 17.96
CA VAL A 776 -15.85 11.91 18.18
C VAL A 776 -15.43 11.20 19.47
N ALA A 777 -16.16 11.38 20.58
CA ALA A 777 -15.85 10.68 21.82
C ALA A 777 -16.09 9.17 21.73
N LEU A 778 -17.15 8.74 21.05
CA LEU A 778 -17.41 7.32 20.78
C LEU A 778 -16.31 6.71 19.90
N ALA A 779 -15.88 7.38 18.84
CA ALA A 779 -14.78 6.92 17.98
C ALA A 779 -13.44 6.82 18.73
N ARG A 780 -13.15 7.78 19.62
CA ARG A 780 -12.00 7.70 20.55
C ARG A 780 -12.08 6.45 21.42
N MET A 781 -13.24 6.21 22.04
CA MET A 781 -13.48 5.02 22.87
C MET A 781 -13.24 3.73 22.06
N ILE A 782 -13.84 3.59 20.87
CA ILE A 782 -13.61 2.41 20.00
C ILE A 782 -12.12 2.21 19.67
N SER A 783 -11.39 3.29 19.38
CA SER A 783 -9.95 3.22 19.06
C SER A 783 -9.07 2.77 20.24
N VAL A 784 -9.54 2.93 21.48
CA VAL A 784 -8.86 2.49 22.71
C VAL A 784 -9.28 1.08 23.11
N GLU A 785 -10.58 0.76 23.05
CA GLU A 785 -11.10 -0.58 23.42
C GLU A 785 -10.69 -1.67 22.41
N LYS A 786 -10.51 -1.33 21.12
CA LYS A 786 -9.98 -2.20 20.04
C LYS A 786 -10.66 -3.59 19.94
N LYS A 787 -11.97 -3.63 20.19
CA LYS A 787 -12.77 -4.87 20.16
C LYS A 787 -12.74 -5.55 18.80
N SER A 788 -12.49 -6.86 18.78
CA SER A 788 -12.54 -7.67 17.57
C SER A 788 -13.97 -7.98 17.15
N ALA A 789 -14.17 -8.48 15.93
CA ALA A 789 -15.48 -8.96 15.49
C ALA A 789 -16.06 -10.06 16.40
N ALA A 790 -15.21 -10.85 17.06
CA ALA A 790 -15.66 -11.85 18.04
C ALA A 790 -16.18 -11.19 19.34
N ASP A 791 -15.47 -10.18 19.86
CA ASP A 791 -15.89 -9.44 21.06
C ASP A 791 -17.20 -8.67 20.82
N ILE A 792 -17.33 -8.07 19.63
CA ILE A 792 -18.56 -7.41 19.17
C ILE A 792 -19.70 -8.42 19.07
N LEU A 793 -19.47 -9.61 18.51
CA LEU A 793 -20.47 -10.67 18.41
C LEU A 793 -20.86 -11.22 19.79
N ASP A 794 -19.94 -11.30 20.75
CA ASP A 794 -20.21 -11.79 22.11
C ASP A 794 -21.02 -10.81 22.97
N TYR A 795 -21.01 -9.52 22.66
CA TYR A 795 -21.95 -8.54 23.24
C TYR A 795 -23.43 -8.85 22.89
N PHE A 796 -23.71 -9.58 21.80
CA PHE A 796 -25.07 -9.96 21.42
C PHE A 796 -25.53 -11.26 22.09
N ASN A 797 -26.72 -11.21 22.72
CA ASN A 797 -27.34 -12.34 23.39
C ASN A 797 -27.64 -13.53 22.44
N ASN A 798 -27.68 -14.76 22.96
CA ASN A 798 -27.90 -16.00 22.21
C ASN A 798 -29.20 -16.09 21.38
N VAL A 799 -30.17 -15.20 21.60
CA VAL A 799 -31.42 -15.09 20.80
C VAL A 799 -31.26 -14.09 19.65
N GLU A 800 -30.32 -13.16 19.73
CA GLU A 800 -30.08 -12.10 18.74
C GLU A 800 -28.86 -12.41 17.87
N LYS A 801 -27.87 -13.14 18.41
CA LYS A 801 -26.97 -13.99 17.60
C LYS A 801 -27.79 -14.79 16.58
N ARG A 802 -28.97 -15.31 16.95
CA ARG A 802 -29.87 -16.01 16.00
C ARG A 802 -30.53 -15.11 14.96
N TYR A 803 -30.68 -13.81 15.13
CA TYR A 803 -31.22 -12.95 14.06
C TYR A 803 -30.17 -12.71 12.96
N LEU A 804 -28.91 -12.48 13.34
CA LEU A 804 -27.77 -12.51 12.41
C LEU A 804 -27.51 -13.92 11.84
N TRP A 805 -27.76 -14.98 12.64
CA TRP A 805 -27.69 -16.37 12.16
C TRP A 805 -28.90 -16.78 11.30
N ILE A 806 -30.04 -16.08 11.38
CA ILE A 806 -31.20 -16.27 10.49
C ILE A 806 -30.91 -15.67 9.11
N LEU A 807 -30.12 -14.60 9.02
CA LEU A 807 -29.52 -14.14 7.76
C LEU A 807 -28.62 -15.22 7.15
N TRP A 808 -27.77 -15.88 7.94
CA TRP A 808 -27.00 -17.07 7.51
C TRP A 808 -27.91 -18.22 7.03
N VAL A 809 -28.92 -18.60 7.82
CA VAL A 809 -29.75 -19.80 7.56
C VAL A 809 -30.79 -19.59 6.45
N LEU A 810 -31.24 -18.35 6.19
CA LEU A 810 -32.09 -18.04 5.03
C LEU A 810 -31.30 -17.94 3.70
N LEU A 811 -29.97 -17.88 3.75
CA LEU A 811 -29.10 -17.81 2.57
C LEU A 811 -28.31 -19.09 2.25
N GLY A 812 -28.24 -20.07 3.16
CA GLY A 812 -27.58 -21.35 2.89
C GLY A 812 -28.09 -22.54 3.71
N ALA A 813 -29.06 -23.31 3.18
CA ALA A 813 -29.61 -24.48 3.86
C ALA A 813 -30.04 -25.64 2.93
N THR A 814 -29.06 -26.44 2.49
CA THR A 814 -29.16 -27.90 2.26
C THR A 814 -27.75 -28.45 2.56
N LEU A 815 -27.46 -29.31 3.54
CA LEU A 815 -28.19 -30.43 4.17
C LEU A 815 -28.02 -30.36 5.70
N ILE A 816 -28.93 -30.79 6.58
CA ILE A 816 -29.44 -32.15 6.88
C ILE A 816 -28.34 -33.17 7.29
N THR A 817 -28.47 -33.60 8.56
CA THR A 817 -27.76 -34.66 9.33
C THR A 817 -26.27 -34.50 9.57
#